data_AF-A0A6N7Y399-F1
#
_entry.id   AF-A0A6N7Y399-F1
#
_cell.length_a   1.000
_cell.length_b   1.000
_cell.length_c   1.000
_cell.angle_alpha   90.00
_cell.angle_beta   90.00
_cell.angle_gamma   90.00
#
_symmetry.space_group_name_H-M   'P 1'
#
loop_
_entity.id
_entity.type
_entity.pdbx_description
1 polymer ?
#
loop_
_entity_poly.entity_id
_entity_poly.type
_entity_poly.pdbx_seq_one_letter_code
_entity_poly.pdbx_strand_id
1 'polypeptide(L)'
;MKKTVSILLVTVLLLGNLTGCDGGRGKNDGATLSPETTSVTLSNGVSIDLGVYVLDGEEELTVTKQAVEENKDEGYKIEAYDFKLSDMTELSDFITLRIPYDTAYCEDGQDPAKCVGAMYKNETTGKWEDVLFEVDATANELIIYTDHLSTFGVFHVKNEGQRSAKITNIYADISGIDQQEATETLRKYVAGGGADGEEAAGLAARLITGHNGFMSGMAGATGDVGFATDFTGTILNMASLGSPTFDTSLADSAYKKMNKLGKVAAAVKIGAVMLNTEKTDADTLGLYKDTAMLALSYAESAVWGLAASGLFIFDYTISNMFEQSMAMKMDKIDQVYVYFNDQFSGTLDVGNGWKARSLKDWRQVLIDIVEANPNETDAKAAIEKEIDHYARYFWTLGDMEKAVVVTDIKDKSNKGSVTVPNPTQAEIETLVGAYKAQLYERLYPVTQSVKVYMQRKAEAVYLAALNEVKAFFNQTITFNIVENIPDGEKSQYDGYALRFAPLSENAVKESWSGTMKGMGGASTNFTLLGYVQAGCPKELRLFKPGDDPESDEPELAVGFKLSTPVTEVKIGGAPTFDELVGSYEDGTMTITSVFISDTLRAELEKPASSEDSGKSSGGDGFLDSITDELNEQYAGCDIADVLLGLEEQIGVAKESPFTLSKTGENVGILPLNDSPGNVTYDPTSGILKFNMNDAELKSSMSGELRAGYNGDKSGVVLSGELKMTALFPESDFYVMLKLDGSKSLKP
;
A
#
# COMPACT_ATOMS: atom_id res chain seq x y z
N MET A 1 7.36 -28.71 45.84
CA MET A 1 7.14 -27.30 46.22
C MET A 1 8.28 -26.45 45.69
N LYS A 2 7.88 -25.35 45.05
CA LYS A 2 8.58 -24.21 44.41
C LYS A 2 10.12 -24.12 44.42
N LYS A 3 10.67 -24.13 43.19
CA LYS A 3 11.89 -23.43 42.72
C LYS A 3 11.56 -21.95 42.46
N THR A 4 12.48 -21.03 42.76
CA THR A 4 12.92 -19.83 41.99
C THR A 4 13.42 -18.73 42.92
N VAL A 5 14.74 -18.55 43.05
CA VAL A 5 15.45 -17.25 43.25
C VAL A 5 16.93 -17.48 42.88
N SER A 6 17.41 -16.82 41.83
CA SER A 6 18.81 -16.36 41.61
C SER A 6 19.16 -16.27 40.12
N ILE A 7 18.54 -15.31 39.43
CA ILE A 7 19.06 -14.69 38.20
C ILE A 7 18.79 -13.20 38.35
N LEU A 8 19.61 -12.51 39.14
CA LEU A 8 19.60 -11.05 39.25
C LEU A 8 20.96 -10.58 39.80
N LEU A 9 22.06 -10.86 39.10
CA LEU A 9 23.37 -10.30 39.45
C LEU A 9 24.40 -10.26 38.30
N VAL A 10 23.98 -10.32 37.03
CA VAL A 10 24.91 -10.25 35.87
C VAL A 10 24.62 -9.05 34.94
N THR A 11 23.57 -8.28 35.20
CA THR A 11 23.22 -7.08 34.40
C THR A 11 23.90 -5.78 34.88
N VAL A 12 24.74 -5.84 35.93
CA VAL A 12 25.40 -4.64 36.53
C VAL A 12 26.90 -4.53 36.15
N LEU A 13 27.44 -5.50 35.40
CA LEU A 13 28.88 -5.53 35.05
C LEU A 13 29.20 -5.17 33.59
N LEU A 14 28.23 -4.72 32.80
CA LEU A 14 28.43 -4.25 31.41
C LEU A 14 28.31 -2.72 31.23
N LEU A 15 28.18 -1.94 32.32
CA LEU A 15 28.14 -0.47 32.28
C LEU A 15 29.43 0.19 32.80
N GLY A 16 30.55 -0.53 32.81
CA GLY A 16 31.77 -0.13 33.52
C GLY A 16 32.98 0.31 32.70
N ASN A 17 32.89 0.49 31.37
CA ASN A 17 34.06 0.84 30.54
C ASN A 17 33.74 1.82 29.40
N LEU A 18 33.34 3.05 29.74
CA LEU A 18 33.58 4.23 28.89
C LEU A 18 33.81 5.45 29.80
N THR A 19 34.99 5.54 30.39
CA THR A 19 35.54 6.79 30.93
C THR A 19 36.63 7.27 29.99
N GLY A 20 36.35 8.34 29.25
CA GLY A 20 37.34 9.07 28.46
C GLY A 20 36.76 9.96 27.36
N CYS A 21 36.48 11.22 27.72
CA CYS A 21 36.33 12.46 26.89
C CYS A 21 35.19 12.47 25.85
N ASP A 22 34.32 13.48 25.69
CA ASP A 22 34.10 14.81 26.25
C ASP A 22 32.65 15.17 25.83
N GLY A 23 31.72 15.44 26.75
CA GLY A 23 31.07 16.76 26.81
C GLY A 23 30.08 17.10 25.69
N GLY A 24 28.86 16.55 25.74
CA GLY A 24 27.73 16.96 24.88
C GLY A 24 26.39 16.85 25.60
N ARG A 25 26.19 17.63 26.67
CA ARG A 25 24.89 17.74 27.34
C ARG A 25 23.95 18.50 26.39
N GLY A 26 22.91 17.84 25.89
CA GLY A 26 21.90 18.45 25.02
C GLY A 26 21.41 19.76 25.61
N LYS A 27 21.31 20.79 24.78
CA LYS A 27 20.82 22.11 25.17
C LYS A 27 19.31 21.99 25.34
N ASN A 28 18.80 22.26 26.54
CA ASN A 28 17.36 22.30 26.80
C ASN A 28 16.85 23.70 26.49
N ASP A 29 15.84 23.80 25.64
CA ASP A 29 15.08 25.02 25.40
C ASP A 29 13.68 24.83 25.97
N GLY A 30 13.11 25.89 26.56
CA GLY A 30 11.78 25.80 27.17
C GLY A 30 11.04 27.13 27.14
N ALA A 31 9.73 27.06 27.31
CA ALA A 31 8.82 28.19 27.30
C ALA A 31 7.57 27.88 28.14
N THR A 32 6.86 28.92 28.57
CA THR A 32 5.52 28.77 29.17
C THR A 32 4.48 29.04 28.10
N LEU A 33 3.51 28.14 27.97
CA LEU A 33 2.36 28.29 27.07
C LEU A 33 1.08 28.44 27.89
N SER A 34 0.09 29.13 27.32
CA SER A 34 -1.22 29.36 27.95
C SER A 34 -2.34 29.29 26.91
N PRO A 35 -3.62 29.26 27.32
CA PRO A 35 -4.74 29.33 26.38
C PRO A 35 -4.72 30.58 25.46
N GLU A 36 -4.06 31.66 25.89
CA GLU A 36 -3.90 32.91 25.14
C GLU A 36 -2.59 32.96 24.32
N THR A 37 -1.61 32.11 24.66
CA THR A 37 -0.31 32.02 23.98
C THR A 37 0.01 30.55 23.72
N THR A 38 -0.51 30.02 22.63
CA THR A 38 -0.49 28.57 22.31
C THR A 38 0.69 28.15 21.45
N SER A 39 1.48 29.11 20.95
CA SER A 39 2.58 28.87 20.01
C SER A 39 3.87 29.54 20.45
N VAL A 40 5.01 28.90 20.19
CA VAL A 40 6.34 29.46 20.46
C VAL A 40 7.37 28.93 19.47
N THR A 41 8.33 29.77 19.09
CA THR A 41 9.57 29.37 18.39
C THR A 41 10.73 29.45 19.37
N LEU A 42 11.45 28.35 19.54
CA LEU A 42 12.55 28.20 20.48
C LEU A 42 13.88 28.62 19.86
N SER A 43 14.90 28.81 20.70
CA SER A 43 16.22 29.29 20.26
C SER A 43 16.97 28.30 19.36
N ASN A 44 16.60 27.02 19.43
CA ASN A 44 17.09 25.96 18.55
C ASN A 44 16.39 25.89 17.19
N GLY A 45 15.46 26.81 16.90
CA GLY A 45 14.69 26.87 15.66
C GLY A 45 13.44 25.98 15.62
N VAL A 46 13.25 25.12 16.63
CA VAL A 46 12.02 24.31 16.73
C VAL A 46 10.85 25.21 17.10
N SER A 47 9.72 25.06 16.41
CA SER A 47 8.47 25.74 16.76
C SER A 47 7.38 24.73 17.13
N ILE A 48 6.49 25.15 18.02
CA ILE A 48 5.30 24.39 18.39
C ILE A 48 4.08 25.31 18.35
N ASP A 49 2.96 24.76 17.91
CA ASP A 49 1.63 25.35 18.04
C ASP A 49 0.65 24.31 18.59
N LEU A 50 0.17 24.54 19.81
CA LEU A 50 -0.78 23.66 20.50
C LEU A 50 -2.22 23.85 20.01
N GLY A 51 -2.54 24.98 19.37
CA GLY A 51 -3.92 25.37 19.15
C GLY A 51 -4.67 25.77 20.43
N VAL A 52 -5.84 26.38 20.25
CA VAL A 52 -6.58 27.08 21.32
C VAL A 52 -7.39 26.17 22.25
N TYR A 53 -7.41 24.86 22.01
CA TYR A 53 -8.26 23.91 22.76
C TYR A 53 -7.48 22.89 23.59
N VAL A 54 -6.14 22.93 23.58
CA VAL A 54 -5.32 21.95 24.33
C VAL A 54 -5.21 22.33 25.81
N LEU A 55 -4.88 23.58 26.11
CA LEU A 55 -4.57 24.04 27.47
C LEU A 55 -5.79 24.56 28.23
N ASP A 56 -5.89 24.23 29.52
CA ASP A 56 -6.85 24.82 30.47
C ASP A 56 -6.23 25.94 31.33
N GLY A 57 -4.92 26.08 31.28
CA GLY A 57 -4.12 27.02 32.06
C GLY A 57 -2.68 27.09 31.56
N GLU A 58 -1.80 27.75 32.33
CA GLU A 58 -0.38 27.85 32.00
C GLU A 58 0.33 26.51 32.21
N GLU A 59 1.10 26.07 31.22
CA GLU A 59 1.89 24.83 31.26
C GLU A 59 3.33 25.06 30.78
N GLU A 60 4.28 24.27 31.30
CA GLU A 60 5.71 24.39 30.96
C GLU A 60 6.08 23.44 29.82
N LEU A 61 6.55 23.99 28.71
CA LEU A 61 7.13 23.27 27.58
C LEU A 61 8.63 23.12 27.76
N THR A 62 9.14 21.90 27.58
CA THR A 62 10.57 21.60 27.44
C THR A 62 10.83 20.85 26.14
N VAL A 63 11.82 21.30 25.37
CA VAL A 63 12.32 20.62 24.17
C VAL A 63 13.81 20.35 24.33
N THR A 64 14.19 19.08 24.21
CA THR A 64 15.59 18.63 24.38
C THR A 64 16.11 18.00 23.11
N LYS A 65 17.13 18.62 22.48
CA LYS A 65 17.84 18.03 21.33
C LYS A 65 18.61 16.79 21.79
N GLN A 66 18.37 15.66 21.14
CA GLN A 66 19.01 14.38 21.40
C GLN A 66 20.33 14.26 20.64
N ALA A 67 21.13 13.26 21.02
CA ALA A 67 22.33 12.91 20.26
C ALA A 67 21.94 12.44 18.85
N VAL A 68 22.70 12.87 17.85
CA VAL A 68 22.51 12.44 16.45
C VAL A 68 22.80 10.95 16.36
N GLU A 69 21.88 10.19 15.77
CA GLU A 69 22.08 8.78 15.44
C GLU A 69 22.44 8.69 13.96
N GLU A 70 23.57 8.08 13.61
CA GLU A 70 24.03 7.96 12.22
C GLU A 70 24.64 6.57 12.00
N ASN A 71 24.24 5.91 10.91
CA ASN A 71 24.87 4.70 10.42
C ASN A 71 25.15 4.85 8.92
N LYS A 72 26.43 5.00 8.59
CA LYS A 72 26.88 5.22 7.20
C LYS A 72 26.75 3.96 6.33
N ASP A 73 26.85 2.77 6.92
CA ASP A 73 26.75 1.51 6.19
C ASP A 73 25.30 1.18 5.83
N GLU A 74 24.36 1.55 6.72
CA GLU A 74 22.91 1.43 6.48
C GLU A 74 22.31 2.67 5.80
N GLY A 75 23.13 3.71 5.58
CA GLY A 75 22.78 4.91 4.82
C GLY A 75 21.78 5.82 5.52
N TYR A 76 21.79 5.90 6.86
CA TYR A 76 20.84 6.75 7.60
C TYR A 76 21.46 7.73 8.60
N LYS A 77 20.76 8.86 8.80
CA LYS A 77 21.01 9.86 9.86
C LYS A 77 19.67 10.29 10.49
N ILE A 78 19.67 10.45 11.81
CA ILE A 78 18.52 10.88 12.62
C ILE A 78 18.92 12.05 13.51
N GLU A 79 18.24 13.18 13.34
CA GLU A 79 18.30 14.31 14.28
C GLU A 79 17.01 14.40 15.07
N ALA A 80 17.08 14.19 16.39
CA ALA A 80 15.91 14.01 17.22
C ALA A 80 15.75 15.06 18.34
N TYR A 81 14.50 15.33 18.70
CA TYR A 81 14.10 16.28 19.73
C TYR A 81 13.02 15.64 20.61
N ASP A 82 13.22 15.69 21.93
CA ASP A 82 12.29 15.18 22.95
C ASP A 82 11.40 16.34 23.42
N PHE A 83 10.07 16.18 23.28
CA PHE A 83 9.08 17.19 23.61
C PHE A 83 8.32 16.78 24.87
N LYS A 84 8.20 17.70 25.83
CA LYS A 84 7.44 17.51 27.07
C LYS A 84 6.64 18.77 27.39
N LEU A 85 5.39 18.59 27.79
CA LEU A 85 4.49 19.66 28.23
C LEU A 85 3.94 19.25 29.60
N SER A 86 4.61 19.70 30.66
CA SER A 86 4.36 19.23 32.02
C SER A 86 4.28 17.69 32.09
N ASP A 87 3.21 17.12 32.65
CA ASP A 87 2.97 15.68 32.74
C ASP A 87 2.06 15.14 31.60
N MET A 88 1.75 15.95 30.58
CA MET A 88 0.89 15.54 29.47
C MET A 88 1.64 14.64 28.49
N THR A 89 1.06 13.48 28.16
CA THR A 89 1.58 12.56 27.14
C THR A 89 0.64 12.44 25.94
N GLU A 90 -0.67 12.40 26.18
CA GLU A 90 -1.72 12.41 25.16
C GLU A 90 -2.44 13.76 25.18
N LEU A 91 -2.84 14.25 24.00
CA LEU A 91 -3.47 15.54 23.81
C LEU A 91 -4.88 15.36 23.26
N SER A 92 -5.77 16.29 23.61
CA SER A 92 -7.17 16.30 23.15
C SER A 92 -7.34 16.89 21.74
N ASP A 93 -6.25 17.31 21.11
CA ASP A 93 -6.21 17.85 19.75
C ASP A 93 -4.88 17.51 19.08
N PHE A 94 -4.84 17.64 17.76
CA PHE A 94 -3.60 17.62 17.00
C PHE A 94 -2.86 18.95 17.18
N ILE A 95 -1.58 18.86 17.51
CA ILE A 95 -0.65 19.98 17.58
C ILE A 95 0.28 19.96 16.38
N THR A 96 0.90 21.11 16.10
CA THR A 96 1.87 21.24 15.01
C THR A 96 3.26 21.45 15.59
N LEU A 97 4.21 20.61 15.17
CA LEU A 97 5.64 20.79 15.45
C LEU A 97 6.34 21.19 14.16
N ARG A 98 7.25 22.16 14.21
CA ARG A 98 8.13 22.52 13.10
C ARG A 98 9.57 22.26 13.50
N ILE A 99 10.23 21.35 12.78
CA ILE A 99 11.61 20.94 13.08
C ILE A 99 12.48 21.26 11.86
N PRO A 100 13.55 22.07 12.01
CA PRO A 100 14.46 22.36 10.91
C PRO A 100 15.24 21.11 10.51
N TYR A 101 15.50 20.95 9.20
CA TYR A 101 16.32 19.87 8.67
C TYR A 101 17.54 20.40 7.90
N ASP A 102 18.58 19.55 7.81
CA ASP A 102 19.83 19.87 7.12
C ASP A 102 19.75 19.44 5.65
N THR A 103 19.84 20.40 4.73
CA THR A 103 19.81 20.16 3.28
C THR A 103 21.10 19.53 2.75
N ALA A 104 22.21 19.57 3.50
CA ALA A 104 23.49 19.01 3.05
C ALA A 104 23.50 17.48 2.93
N TYR A 105 22.49 16.80 3.48
CA TYR A 105 22.32 15.34 3.38
C TYR A 105 21.47 14.91 2.18
N CYS A 106 20.90 15.86 1.45
CA CYS A 106 20.18 15.60 0.21
C CYS A 106 21.13 15.75 -0.99
N GLU A 107 20.86 15.04 -2.08
CA GLU A 107 21.65 15.21 -3.31
C GLU A 107 21.40 16.60 -3.91
N ASP A 108 22.42 17.20 -4.54
CA ASP A 108 22.33 18.57 -5.09
C ASP A 108 21.18 18.66 -6.11
N GLY A 109 20.19 19.51 -5.82
CA GLY A 109 19.00 19.70 -6.67
C GLY A 109 17.90 18.64 -6.47
N GLN A 110 18.07 17.70 -5.55
CA GLN A 110 17.02 16.77 -5.14
C GLN A 110 15.91 17.53 -4.39
N ASP A 111 14.66 17.19 -4.71
CA ASP A 111 13.51 17.64 -3.94
C ASP A 111 13.63 17.18 -2.48
N PRO A 112 13.64 18.08 -1.48
CA PRO A 112 13.74 17.73 -0.07
C PRO A 112 12.70 16.70 0.38
N ALA A 113 11.49 16.72 -0.20
CA ALA A 113 10.44 15.74 0.11
C ALA A 113 10.85 14.28 -0.19
N LYS A 114 11.93 14.07 -0.93
CA LYS A 114 12.48 12.76 -1.30
C LYS A 114 13.66 12.30 -0.44
N CYS A 115 14.27 13.17 0.36
CA CYS A 115 15.48 12.86 1.14
C CYS A 115 15.33 13.04 2.65
N VAL A 116 14.27 13.73 3.10
CA VAL A 116 13.94 13.90 4.52
C VAL A 116 12.57 13.35 4.86
N GLY A 117 12.47 12.76 6.06
CA GLY A 117 11.19 12.33 6.62
C GLY A 117 11.12 12.56 8.13
N ALA A 118 9.93 12.43 8.71
CA ALA A 118 9.74 12.49 10.15
C ALA A 118 9.21 11.17 10.71
N MET A 119 9.68 10.82 11.91
CA MET A 119 9.16 9.70 12.71
C MET A 119 9.14 10.10 14.19
N TYR A 120 8.35 9.39 15.01
CA TYR A 120 8.38 9.51 16.46
C TYR A 120 8.87 8.21 17.11
N LYS A 121 9.44 8.31 18.31
CA LYS A 121 9.93 7.17 19.06
C LYS A 121 8.87 6.67 20.02
N ASN A 122 8.21 5.57 19.68
CA ASN A 122 7.24 4.96 20.57
C ASN A 122 7.95 4.41 21.82
N GLU A 123 7.69 5.00 22.98
CA GLU A 123 8.36 4.64 24.24
C GLU A 123 8.02 3.22 24.70
N THR A 124 6.85 2.70 24.32
CA THR A 124 6.42 1.34 24.68
C THR A 124 7.17 0.28 23.88
N THR A 125 7.35 0.51 22.57
CA THR A 125 8.02 -0.46 21.68
C THR A 125 9.53 -0.22 21.57
N GLY A 126 9.97 0.98 21.93
CA GLY A 126 11.35 1.47 21.75
C GLY A 126 11.72 1.72 20.28
N LYS A 127 10.76 1.67 19.36
CA LYS A 127 10.98 1.79 17.90
C LYS A 127 10.56 3.15 17.38
N TRP A 128 11.19 3.55 16.28
CA TRP A 128 10.74 4.67 15.46
C TRP A 128 9.53 4.26 14.63
N GLU A 129 8.47 5.06 14.69
CA GLU A 129 7.19 4.85 14.00
C GLU A 129 6.86 6.10 13.16
N ASP A 130 6.29 5.90 11.97
CA ASP A 130 5.97 7.00 11.05
C ASP A 130 4.93 7.94 11.68
N VAL A 131 5.10 9.24 11.47
CA VAL A 131 4.17 10.30 11.92
C VAL A 131 3.62 11.05 10.71
N LEU A 132 2.50 11.74 10.87
CA LEU A 132 1.99 12.63 9.83
C LEU A 132 2.88 13.87 9.73
N PHE A 133 3.42 14.15 8.55
CA PHE A 133 4.25 15.33 8.32
C PHE A 133 4.13 15.89 6.89
N GLU A 134 4.45 17.17 6.76
CA GLU A 134 4.68 17.91 5.52
C GLU A 134 6.14 18.36 5.45
N VAL A 135 6.68 18.54 4.24
CA VAL A 135 8.02 19.11 4.02
C VAL A 135 7.88 20.52 3.48
N ASP A 136 8.27 21.50 4.28
CA ASP A 136 8.39 22.89 3.84
C ASP A 136 9.80 23.13 3.29
N ALA A 137 9.95 22.88 1.99
CA ALA A 137 11.19 23.07 1.27
C ALA A 137 11.65 24.54 1.21
N THR A 138 10.73 25.51 1.43
CA THR A 138 11.07 26.93 1.40
C THR A 138 11.69 27.37 2.73
N ALA A 139 11.13 26.89 3.84
CA ALA A 139 11.62 27.15 5.18
C ALA A 139 12.75 26.20 5.62
N ASN A 140 12.94 25.08 4.92
CA ASN A 140 13.76 23.93 5.33
C ASN A 140 13.29 23.34 6.67
N GLU A 141 11.99 23.14 6.80
CA GLU A 141 11.34 22.61 8.00
C GLU A 141 10.48 21.38 7.68
N LEU A 142 10.47 20.42 8.60
CA LEU A 142 9.44 19.39 8.68
C LEU A 142 8.29 19.91 9.55
N ILE A 143 7.07 19.90 9.01
CA ILE A 143 5.85 20.24 9.73
C ILE A 143 5.19 18.93 10.15
N ILE A 144 5.25 18.58 11.43
CA ILE A 144 4.70 17.34 11.98
C ILE A 144 3.37 17.64 12.66
N TYR A 145 2.36 16.81 12.40
CA TYR A 145 1.07 16.85 13.07
C TYR A 145 0.94 15.64 14.00
N THR A 146 0.68 15.88 15.28
CA THR A 146 0.64 14.82 16.30
C THR A 146 -0.37 15.13 17.39
N ASP A 147 -0.95 14.09 17.99
CA ASP A 147 -1.87 14.15 19.13
C ASP A 147 -1.21 13.70 20.44
N HIS A 148 0.10 13.49 20.43
CA HIS A 148 0.88 13.06 21.59
C HIS A 148 2.27 13.70 21.60
N LEU A 149 2.88 13.67 22.79
CA LEU A 149 4.24 14.16 23.01
C LEU A 149 5.20 13.00 23.19
N SER A 150 6.35 13.10 22.53
CA SER A 150 7.38 12.07 22.49
C SER A 150 8.69 12.66 21.95
N THR A 151 9.65 11.79 21.64
CA THR A 151 10.81 12.12 20.83
C THR A 151 10.48 12.01 19.34
N PHE A 152 10.66 13.10 18.59
CA PHE A 152 10.48 13.14 17.14
C PHE A 152 11.83 13.33 16.45
N GLY A 153 12.02 12.67 15.30
CA GLY A 153 13.29 12.63 14.57
C GLY A 153 13.13 12.97 13.09
N VAL A 154 14.13 13.66 12.54
CA VAL A 154 14.34 13.91 11.12
C VAL A 154 15.21 12.80 10.55
N PHE A 155 14.69 12.03 9.58
CA PHE A 155 15.33 10.86 8.99
C PHE A 155 15.83 11.13 7.57
N HIS A 156 17.02 10.61 7.26
CA HIS A 156 17.59 10.51 5.91
C HIS A 156 17.90 9.03 5.62
N VAL A 157 17.57 8.47 4.44
CA VAL A 157 17.79 7.03 4.15
C VAL A 157 18.20 6.78 2.70
N LYS A 158 19.11 5.81 2.46
CA LYS A 158 19.49 5.28 1.14
C LYS A 158 19.71 3.76 1.15
N ASN A 159 19.04 2.98 0.27
CA ASN A 159 19.31 1.54 0.00
C ASN A 159 18.67 1.00 -1.31
N GLU A 160 18.60 1.82 -2.37
CA GLU A 160 17.90 1.46 -3.61
C GLU A 160 18.61 0.37 -4.44
N GLY A 161 17.84 -0.50 -5.10
CA GLY A 161 18.35 -1.50 -6.06
C GLY A 161 18.96 -2.77 -5.47
N GLN A 162 19.12 -2.84 -4.14
CA GLN A 162 19.64 -4.02 -3.43
C GLN A 162 18.53 -4.97 -3.00
N ARG A 163 18.84 -6.26 -2.81
CA ARG A 163 17.87 -7.27 -2.32
C ARG A 163 17.30 -6.97 -0.92
N SER A 164 17.99 -6.12 -0.16
CA SER A 164 17.61 -5.66 1.18
C SER A 164 16.90 -4.31 1.19
N ALA A 165 16.54 -3.76 0.03
CA ALA A 165 15.86 -2.47 -0.08
C ALA A 165 14.59 -2.45 0.79
N LYS A 166 14.37 -1.35 1.51
CA LYS A 166 13.21 -1.16 2.38
C LYS A 166 12.66 0.26 2.23
N ILE A 167 11.35 0.40 2.38
CA ILE A 167 10.71 1.69 2.63
C ILE A 167 11.00 2.04 4.08
N THR A 168 11.60 3.19 4.33
CA THR A 168 12.02 3.59 5.68
C THR A 168 11.16 4.67 6.28
N ASN A 169 10.60 5.54 5.46
CA ASN A 169 9.69 6.62 5.85
C ASN A 169 8.55 6.69 4.83
N ILE A 170 7.42 7.26 5.27
CA ILE A 170 6.23 7.46 4.44
C ILE A 170 5.91 8.95 4.41
N TYR A 171 5.84 9.53 3.22
CA TYR A 171 5.27 10.86 3.04
C TYR A 171 3.78 10.74 2.72
N ALA A 172 2.92 10.94 3.72
CA ALA A 172 1.46 10.78 3.59
C ALA A 172 0.78 12.03 3.01
N ASP A 173 1.30 12.53 1.89
CA ASP A 173 0.72 13.67 1.19
C ASP A 173 -0.49 13.24 0.36
N ILE A 174 -1.56 14.03 0.46
CA ILE A 174 -2.80 13.83 -0.29
C ILE A 174 -2.98 14.89 -1.39
N SER A 175 -2.13 15.92 -1.42
CA SER A 175 -2.30 17.10 -2.25
C SER A 175 -2.21 16.78 -3.75
N GLY A 176 -1.32 15.88 -4.14
CA GLY A 176 -1.11 15.44 -5.53
C GLY A 176 -1.88 14.18 -5.93
N ILE A 177 -2.80 13.68 -5.09
CA ILE A 177 -3.83 12.74 -5.53
C ILE A 177 -4.79 13.46 -6.47
N ASP A 178 -5.01 12.95 -7.67
CA ASP A 178 -5.96 13.54 -8.61
C ASP A 178 -7.41 13.40 -8.11
N GLN A 179 -8.16 14.50 -8.18
CA GLN A 179 -9.53 14.55 -7.66
C GLN A 179 -10.50 13.71 -8.52
N GLN A 180 -10.35 13.71 -9.85
CA GLN A 180 -11.24 12.98 -10.74
C GLN A 180 -11.03 11.47 -10.57
N GLU A 181 -9.78 11.05 -10.49
CA GLU A 181 -9.38 9.67 -10.24
C GLU A 181 -9.88 9.16 -8.88
N ALA A 182 -9.69 9.96 -7.81
CA ALA A 182 -10.25 9.65 -6.50
C ALA A 182 -11.77 9.49 -6.59
N THR A 183 -12.45 10.42 -7.26
CA THR A 183 -13.91 10.37 -7.45
C THR A 183 -14.36 9.10 -8.19
N GLU A 184 -13.70 8.75 -9.29
CA GLU A 184 -14.04 7.58 -10.09
C GLU A 184 -13.84 6.29 -9.29
N THR A 185 -12.74 6.21 -8.53
CA THR A 185 -12.43 5.09 -7.63
C THR A 185 -13.58 4.85 -6.65
N LEU A 186 -14.10 5.92 -6.03
CA LEU A 186 -15.22 5.81 -5.10
C LEU A 186 -16.51 5.39 -5.80
N ARG A 187 -16.83 5.99 -6.95
CA ARG A 187 -18.05 5.68 -7.71
C ARG A 187 -18.11 4.22 -8.13
N LYS A 188 -17.03 3.68 -8.68
CA LYS A 188 -16.98 2.28 -9.13
C LYS A 188 -17.09 1.30 -7.98
N TYR A 189 -16.44 1.61 -6.87
CA TYR A 189 -16.59 0.81 -5.66
C TYR A 189 -18.03 0.80 -5.13
N VAL A 190 -18.69 1.96 -5.06
CA VAL A 190 -20.11 2.06 -4.64
C VAL A 190 -21.02 1.28 -5.62
N ALA A 191 -20.80 1.44 -6.93
CA ALA A 191 -21.54 0.72 -7.96
C ALA A 191 -21.35 -0.81 -7.86
N GLY A 192 -20.16 -1.26 -7.46
CA GLY A 192 -19.82 -2.66 -7.22
C GLY A 192 -20.37 -3.24 -5.91
N GLY A 193 -21.21 -2.51 -5.16
CA GLY A 193 -21.78 -2.98 -3.90
C GLY A 193 -20.74 -3.14 -2.78
N GLY A 194 -19.62 -2.45 -2.90
CA GLY A 194 -18.56 -2.46 -1.91
C GLY A 194 -17.50 -3.55 -2.06
N ALA A 195 -17.41 -4.19 -3.23
CA ALA A 195 -16.37 -5.15 -3.56
C ALA A 195 -15.02 -4.47 -3.88
N ASP A 196 -13.91 -5.19 -3.66
CA ASP A 196 -12.59 -4.79 -4.17
C ASP A 196 -12.59 -4.68 -5.70
N GLY A 197 -11.83 -3.73 -6.25
CA GLY A 197 -11.78 -3.43 -7.67
C GLY A 197 -10.42 -2.91 -8.14
N GLU A 198 -10.17 -3.01 -9.45
CA GLU A 198 -8.90 -2.64 -10.06
C GLU A 198 -8.58 -1.15 -9.93
N GLU A 199 -9.59 -0.27 -9.89
CA GLU A 199 -9.37 1.17 -9.81
C GLU A 199 -8.77 1.59 -8.47
N ALA A 200 -9.24 0.99 -7.37
CA ALA A 200 -8.67 1.21 -6.06
C ALA A 200 -7.24 0.69 -5.96
N ALA A 201 -6.99 -0.53 -6.45
CA ALA A 201 -5.64 -1.08 -6.51
C ALA A 201 -4.70 -0.23 -7.39
N GLY A 202 -5.19 0.27 -8.51
CA GLY A 202 -4.46 1.12 -9.45
C GLY A 202 -4.14 2.50 -8.90
N LEU A 203 -5.09 3.15 -8.22
CA LEU A 203 -4.83 4.39 -7.50
C LEU A 203 -3.75 4.17 -6.45
N ALA A 204 -3.87 3.12 -5.63
CA ALA A 204 -2.84 2.79 -4.65
C ALA A 204 -1.47 2.53 -5.28
N ALA A 205 -1.41 1.81 -6.40
CA ALA A 205 -0.16 1.54 -7.12
C ALA A 205 0.49 2.85 -7.60
N ARG A 206 -0.29 3.81 -8.12
CA ARG A 206 0.21 5.14 -8.49
C ARG A 206 0.69 5.95 -7.29
N LEU A 207 -0.01 5.86 -6.15
CA LEU A 207 0.37 6.58 -4.93
C LEU A 207 1.74 6.13 -4.39
N ILE A 208 1.99 4.82 -4.37
CA ILE A 208 3.25 4.28 -3.86
C ILE A 208 4.42 4.41 -4.85
N THR A 209 4.15 4.65 -6.13
CA THR A 209 5.21 4.80 -7.15
C THR A 209 5.55 6.25 -7.44
N GLY A 210 4.55 7.13 -7.45
CA GLY A 210 4.70 8.54 -7.83
C GLY A 210 4.57 9.53 -6.70
N HIS A 211 3.55 9.41 -5.84
CA HIS A 211 3.10 10.54 -5.01
C HIS A 211 3.72 10.59 -3.61
N ASN A 212 3.81 9.46 -2.92
CA ASN A 212 4.16 9.43 -1.48
C ASN A 212 5.64 9.22 -1.21
N GLY A 213 6.48 9.41 -2.22
CA GLY A 213 7.92 9.16 -2.14
C GLY A 213 8.33 7.69 -1.94
N PHE A 214 7.37 6.81 -1.68
CA PHE A 214 7.52 5.43 -1.21
C PHE A 214 8.49 4.59 -2.05
N MET A 215 8.54 4.84 -3.36
CA MET A 215 9.50 4.22 -4.30
C MET A 215 10.10 5.22 -5.30
N SER A 216 10.09 6.51 -4.96
CA SER A 216 10.44 7.61 -5.87
C SER A 216 11.94 7.78 -6.16
N GLY A 217 12.81 7.18 -5.35
CA GLY A 217 14.25 7.16 -5.59
C GLY A 217 14.65 6.47 -6.90
N MET A 218 13.83 5.53 -7.37
CA MET A 218 14.06 4.81 -8.62
C MET A 218 13.80 5.63 -9.90
N ALA A 219 13.27 6.85 -9.82
CA ALA A 219 13.10 7.73 -10.98
C ALA A 219 14.32 8.66 -11.22
N GLY A 220 15.36 8.57 -10.38
CA GLY A 220 16.41 9.59 -10.27
C GLY A 220 17.65 9.43 -11.16
N ALA A 221 17.89 8.30 -11.82
CA ALA A 221 19.15 8.09 -12.56
C ALA A 221 19.05 8.31 -14.08
N THR A 222 17.87 8.18 -14.66
CA THR A 222 17.60 8.45 -16.08
C THR A 222 16.22 9.07 -16.15
N GLY A 223 16.03 10.18 -16.86
CA GLY A 223 14.74 10.88 -16.96
C GLY A 223 13.65 10.11 -17.71
N ASP A 224 13.60 8.79 -17.58
CA ASP A 224 12.64 7.92 -18.26
C ASP A 224 11.34 7.81 -17.49
N VAL A 225 10.34 8.47 -18.07
CA VAL A 225 8.92 8.39 -17.70
C VAL A 225 8.38 6.93 -17.78
N GLY A 226 9.12 6.02 -18.43
CA GLY A 226 8.73 4.62 -18.63
C GLY A 226 8.80 3.72 -17.38
N PHE A 227 9.67 4.00 -16.41
CA PHE A 227 9.88 3.10 -15.26
C PHE A 227 8.77 3.20 -14.21
N ALA A 228 8.30 4.41 -13.88
CA ALA A 228 7.19 4.58 -12.95
C ALA A 228 5.90 3.92 -13.48
N THR A 229 5.70 3.94 -14.80
CA THR A 229 4.57 3.26 -15.47
C THR A 229 4.71 1.74 -15.45
N ASP A 230 5.88 1.18 -15.76
CA ASP A 230 6.12 -0.27 -15.77
C ASP A 230 6.07 -0.88 -14.36
N PHE A 231 6.54 -0.13 -13.37
CA PHE A 231 6.53 -0.54 -11.99
C PHE A 231 5.12 -0.46 -11.35
N THR A 232 4.30 0.52 -11.75
CA THR A 232 2.85 0.51 -11.46
C THR A 232 2.19 -0.73 -12.05
N GLY A 233 2.51 -1.08 -13.30
CA GLY A 233 2.06 -2.31 -13.94
C GLY A 233 2.50 -3.58 -13.20
N THR A 234 3.74 -3.60 -12.70
CA THR A 234 4.29 -4.71 -11.91
C THR A 234 3.53 -4.91 -10.59
N ILE A 235 3.22 -3.81 -9.88
CA ILE A 235 2.42 -3.86 -8.65
C ILE A 235 0.98 -4.32 -8.94
N LEU A 236 0.38 -3.82 -10.03
CA LEU A 236 -0.93 -4.25 -10.48
C LEU A 236 -0.95 -5.75 -10.82
N ASN A 237 0.08 -6.25 -11.51
CA ASN A 237 0.25 -7.68 -11.79
C ASN A 237 0.40 -8.52 -10.53
N MET A 238 1.12 -8.01 -9.52
CA MET A 238 1.20 -8.66 -8.20
C MET A 238 -0.16 -8.69 -7.51
N ALA A 239 -0.93 -7.61 -7.62
CA ALA A 239 -2.28 -7.49 -7.07
C ALA A 239 -3.34 -8.23 -7.90
N SER A 240 -3.01 -8.78 -9.07
CA SER A 240 -3.98 -9.50 -9.91
C SER A 240 -4.17 -10.96 -9.46
N LEU A 241 -5.42 -11.44 -9.51
CA LEU A 241 -5.72 -12.86 -9.26
C LEU A 241 -5.13 -13.71 -10.40
N GLY A 242 -4.33 -14.72 -10.05
CA GLY A 242 -3.77 -15.67 -11.02
C GLY A 242 -2.36 -15.35 -11.52
N SER A 243 -1.61 -14.48 -10.84
CA SER A 243 -0.23 -14.16 -11.22
C SER A 243 0.65 -15.41 -11.48
N PRO A 244 1.39 -15.45 -12.61
CA PRO A 244 2.34 -16.53 -12.88
C PRO A 244 3.58 -16.45 -11.99
N THR A 245 3.86 -15.30 -11.37
CA THR A 245 5.09 -15.01 -10.62
C THR A 245 4.92 -15.17 -9.11
N PHE A 246 3.74 -14.84 -8.58
CA PHE A 246 3.45 -14.91 -7.15
C PHE A 246 2.52 -16.08 -6.84
N ASP A 247 2.64 -16.64 -5.63
CA ASP A 247 1.63 -17.56 -5.13
C ASP A 247 0.27 -16.84 -4.92
N THR A 248 -0.81 -17.61 -4.91
CA THR A 248 -2.17 -17.04 -4.83
C THR A 248 -2.40 -16.29 -3.52
N SER A 249 -1.77 -16.70 -2.42
CA SER A 249 -1.95 -16.07 -1.10
C SER A 249 -1.27 -14.70 -1.01
N LEU A 250 -0.06 -14.58 -1.57
CA LEU A 250 0.70 -13.35 -1.63
C LEU A 250 0.02 -12.35 -2.57
N ALA A 251 -0.46 -12.82 -3.73
CA ALA A 251 -1.21 -12.00 -4.67
C ALA A 251 -2.52 -11.48 -4.06
N ASP A 252 -3.30 -12.33 -3.39
CA ASP A 252 -4.54 -11.93 -2.69
C ASP A 252 -4.26 -10.94 -1.55
N SER A 253 -3.18 -11.14 -0.80
CA SER A 253 -2.73 -10.21 0.26
C SER A 253 -2.34 -8.85 -0.32
N ALA A 254 -1.59 -8.82 -1.43
CA ALA A 254 -1.27 -7.60 -2.15
C ALA A 254 -2.55 -6.90 -2.62
N TYR A 255 -3.45 -7.62 -3.30
CA TYR A 255 -4.70 -7.08 -3.84
C TYR A 255 -5.54 -6.37 -2.77
N LYS A 256 -5.75 -7.03 -1.62
CA LYS A 256 -6.54 -6.48 -0.50
C LYS A 256 -5.91 -5.25 0.11
N LYS A 257 -4.59 -5.26 0.32
CA LYS A 257 -3.85 -4.12 0.90
C LYS A 257 -3.84 -2.91 -0.03
N MET A 258 -3.60 -3.14 -1.32
CA MET A 258 -3.62 -2.10 -2.35
C MET A 258 -5.02 -1.52 -2.52
N ASN A 259 -6.05 -2.36 -2.57
CA ASN A 259 -7.43 -1.91 -2.55
C ASN A 259 -7.65 -0.98 -1.35
N LYS A 260 -7.45 -1.48 -0.13
CA LYS A 260 -7.67 -0.70 1.10
C LYS A 260 -6.97 0.65 1.04
N LEU A 261 -5.70 0.69 0.64
CA LEU A 261 -4.96 1.94 0.51
C LEU A 261 -5.63 2.92 -0.47
N GLY A 262 -5.98 2.47 -1.68
CA GLY A 262 -6.57 3.35 -2.69
C GLY A 262 -7.93 3.89 -2.27
N LYS A 263 -8.72 3.06 -1.59
CA LYS A 263 -10.04 3.42 -1.05
C LYS A 263 -9.93 4.47 0.04
N VAL A 264 -9.01 4.28 0.98
CA VAL A 264 -8.72 5.25 2.04
C VAL A 264 -8.19 6.56 1.43
N ALA A 265 -7.24 6.49 0.50
CA ALA A 265 -6.64 7.65 -0.14
C ALA A 265 -7.67 8.50 -0.90
N ALA A 266 -8.53 7.86 -1.69
CA ALA A 266 -9.59 8.53 -2.42
C ALA A 266 -10.57 9.24 -1.47
N ALA A 267 -10.99 8.57 -0.39
CA ALA A 267 -11.90 9.19 0.58
C ALA A 267 -11.28 10.39 1.29
N VAL A 268 -10.02 10.28 1.74
CA VAL A 268 -9.31 11.37 2.40
C VAL A 268 -9.11 12.55 1.44
N LYS A 269 -8.72 12.27 0.19
CA LYS A 269 -8.59 13.31 -0.85
C LYS A 269 -9.90 14.05 -1.07
N ILE A 270 -11.00 13.32 -1.29
CA ILE A 270 -12.30 13.92 -1.53
C ILE A 270 -12.77 14.70 -0.31
N GLY A 271 -12.57 14.16 0.89
CA GLY A 271 -12.81 14.86 2.14
C GLY A 271 -12.04 16.19 2.24
N ALA A 272 -10.75 16.21 1.94
CA ALA A 272 -9.93 17.42 1.96
C ALA A 272 -10.37 18.46 0.89
N VAL A 273 -10.76 18.01 -0.30
CA VAL A 273 -11.33 18.89 -1.34
C VAL A 273 -12.62 19.54 -0.84
N MET A 274 -13.50 18.77 -0.19
CA MET A 274 -14.77 19.29 0.35
C MET A 274 -14.53 20.44 1.33
N LEU A 275 -13.45 20.40 2.12
CA LEU A 275 -13.16 21.46 3.09
C LEU A 275 -12.75 22.79 2.44
N ASN A 276 -12.20 22.75 1.24
CA ASN A 276 -11.57 23.88 0.55
C ASN A 276 -12.47 24.52 -0.52
N THR A 277 -13.54 23.86 -0.96
CA THR A 277 -14.49 24.44 -1.91
C THR A 277 -15.56 25.27 -1.21
N GLU A 278 -15.70 26.55 -1.59
CA GLU A 278 -16.88 27.36 -1.25
C GLU A 278 -18.12 26.68 -1.87
N LYS A 279 -18.93 26.02 -1.04
CA LYS A 279 -20.10 25.23 -1.48
C LYS A 279 -21.01 26.03 -2.41
N THR A 280 -21.36 25.49 -3.58
CA THR A 280 -22.55 25.99 -4.30
C THR A 280 -23.24 25.07 -5.32
N ASP A 281 -22.72 23.89 -5.72
CA ASP A 281 -23.31 23.16 -6.86
C ASP A 281 -23.79 21.72 -6.57
N ALA A 282 -24.83 21.29 -7.30
CA ALA A 282 -25.53 20.01 -7.13
C ALA A 282 -24.68 18.76 -7.48
N ASP A 283 -23.64 18.91 -8.29
CA ASP A 283 -22.68 17.84 -8.59
C ASP A 283 -21.85 17.46 -7.35
N THR A 284 -21.59 18.43 -6.47
CA THR A 284 -20.95 18.21 -5.17
C THR A 284 -21.84 17.37 -4.24
N LEU A 285 -23.17 17.49 -4.37
CA LEU A 285 -24.20 16.73 -3.64
C LEU A 285 -24.26 15.23 -3.99
N GLY A 286 -24.03 14.86 -5.25
CA GLY A 286 -23.87 13.46 -5.65
C GLY A 286 -22.59 12.86 -5.05
N LEU A 287 -21.48 13.60 -5.11
CA LEU A 287 -20.20 13.25 -4.51
C LEU A 287 -20.26 13.12 -2.97
N TYR A 288 -21.02 13.98 -2.28
CA TYR A 288 -21.26 13.91 -0.83
C TYR A 288 -21.91 12.57 -0.43
N LYS A 289 -22.94 12.16 -1.17
CA LYS A 289 -23.68 10.94 -0.89
C LYS A 289 -22.85 9.68 -1.19
N ASP A 290 -22.14 9.65 -2.32
CA ASP A 290 -21.32 8.49 -2.72
C ASP A 290 -20.12 8.29 -1.78
N THR A 291 -19.48 9.38 -1.32
CA THR A 291 -18.35 9.34 -0.37
C THR A 291 -18.79 8.99 1.06
N ALA A 292 -19.95 9.48 1.50
CA ALA A 292 -20.52 9.10 2.80
C ALA A 292 -20.99 7.63 2.80
N MET A 293 -21.60 7.16 1.70
CA MET A 293 -21.96 5.75 1.53
C MET A 293 -20.72 4.84 1.50
N LEU A 294 -19.62 5.30 0.91
CA LEU A 294 -18.31 4.64 0.97
C LEU A 294 -17.81 4.55 2.42
N ALA A 295 -17.78 5.67 3.16
CA ALA A 295 -17.37 5.70 4.56
C ALA A 295 -18.12 4.66 5.42
N LEU A 296 -19.41 4.48 5.13
CA LEU A 296 -20.31 3.54 5.80
C LEU A 296 -20.13 2.07 5.37
N SER A 297 -19.71 1.79 4.13
CA SER A 297 -19.60 0.42 3.65
C SER A 297 -18.33 -0.32 4.10
N TYR A 298 -17.28 0.39 4.55
CA TYR A 298 -16.07 -0.21 5.16
C TYR A 298 -16.14 -0.35 6.68
N ALA A 299 -17.31 -0.57 7.26
CA ALA A 299 -17.46 -0.82 8.69
C ALA A 299 -16.68 -2.05 9.24
N GLU A 300 -15.79 -2.67 8.44
CA GLU A 300 -14.77 -3.61 8.92
C GLU A 300 -13.66 -2.95 9.75
N SER A 301 -13.41 -1.63 9.61
CA SER A 301 -12.61 -0.88 10.60
C SER A 301 -13.35 0.37 11.07
N ALA A 302 -13.85 0.32 12.31
CA ALA A 302 -14.62 1.41 12.91
C ALA A 302 -13.90 2.76 12.86
N VAL A 303 -12.56 2.77 13.00
CA VAL A 303 -11.75 4.01 13.07
C VAL A 303 -11.78 4.82 11.78
N TRP A 304 -11.69 4.18 10.61
CA TRP A 304 -11.73 4.88 9.31
C TRP A 304 -13.11 5.45 9.00
N GLY A 305 -14.16 4.63 9.20
CA GLY A 305 -15.53 5.05 8.97
C GLY A 305 -15.91 6.28 9.80
N LEU A 306 -15.41 6.37 11.03
CA LEU A 306 -15.59 7.52 11.92
C LEU A 306 -14.84 8.78 11.45
N ALA A 307 -13.58 8.65 11.02
CA ALA A 307 -12.80 9.79 10.56
C ALA A 307 -13.36 10.39 9.26
N ALA A 308 -13.71 9.54 8.29
CA ALA A 308 -14.26 9.97 7.01
C ALA A 308 -15.70 10.49 7.13
N SER A 309 -16.56 9.84 7.94
CA SER A 309 -17.93 10.34 8.18
C SER A 309 -17.93 11.64 8.95
N GLY A 310 -17.08 11.79 9.97
CA GLY A 310 -17.02 13.01 10.77
C GLY A 310 -16.65 14.25 9.95
N LEU A 311 -15.71 14.10 9.01
CA LEU A 311 -15.32 15.15 8.08
C LEU A 311 -16.50 15.65 7.23
N PHE A 312 -17.28 14.71 6.67
CA PHE A 312 -18.46 14.99 5.87
C PHE A 312 -19.60 15.62 6.69
N ILE A 313 -19.88 15.08 7.88
CA ILE A 313 -20.94 15.55 8.78
C ILE A 313 -20.67 16.99 9.20
N PHE A 314 -19.44 17.33 9.59
CA PHE A 314 -19.12 18.68 10.03
C PHE A 314 -19.11 19.70 8.90
N ASP A 315 -18.51 19.35 7.77
CA ASP A 315 -18.47 20.25 6.64
C ASP A 315 -19.87 20.49 6.08
N TYR A 316 -20.60 19.45 5.65
CA TYR A 316 -21.84 19.63 4.91
C TYR A 316 -23.03 20.01 5.81
N THR A 317 -23.22 19.27 6.90
CA THR A 317 -24.45 19.29 7.70
C THR A 317 -24.38 20.25 8.86
N ILE A 318 -23.36 20.12 9.71
CA ILE A 318 -23.26 20.91 10.94
C ILE A 318 -22.93 22.36 10.61
N SER A 319 -21.99 22.63 9.70
CA SER A 319 -21.68 24.01 9.31
C SER A 319 -22.92 24.72 8.71
N ASN A 320 -23.66 24.05 7.83
CA ASN A 320 -24.89 24.60 7.24
C ASN A 320 -26.01 24.78 8.28
N MET A 321 -26.17 23.82 9.21
CA MET A 321 -27.12 23.95 10.32
C MET A 321 -26.81 25.17 11.18
N PHE A 322 -25.53 25.40 11.50
CA PHE A 322 -25.10 26.55 12.27
C PHE A 322 -25.30 27.86 11.51
N GLU A 323 -24.93 27.92 10.23
CA GLU A 323 -25.15 29.09 9.36
C GLU A 323 -26.64 29.47 9.25
N GLN A 324 -27.51 28.48 9.02
CA GLN A 324 -28.96 28.70 9.00
C GLN A 324 -29.48 29.18 10.36
N SER A 325 -28.88 28.68 11.45
CA SER A 325 -29.28 29.05 12.80
C SER A 325 -28.77 30.44 13.22
N MET A 326 -27.67 30.92 12.65
CA MET A 326 -27.19 32.30 12.83
C MET A 326 -28.13 33.34 12.18
N ALA A 327 -28.92 32.95 11.17
CA ALA A 327 -29.94 33.82 10.57
C ALA A 327 -31.18 34.03 11.48
N MET A 328 -31.28 33.30 12.60
CA MET A 328 -32.34 33.49 13.59
C MET A 328 -32.15 34.82 14.33
N LYS A 329 -33.24 35.52 14.62
CA LYS A 329 -33.18 36.81 15.32
C LYS A 329 -32.68 36.61 16.75
N MET A 330 -31.66 37.39 17.11
CA MET A 330 -31.27 37.56 18.50
C MET A 330 -32.21 38.55 19.19
N ASP A 331 -33.12 38.02 19.99
CA ASP A 331 -33.93 38.82 20.91
C ASP A 331 -33.21 39.03 22.24
N LYS A 332 -33.68 40.00 23.03
CA LYS A 332 -33.09 40.30 24.34
C LYS A 332 -33.30 39.13 25.30
N ILE A 333 -32.20 38.50 25.73
CA ILE A 333 -32.20 37.38 26.67
C ILE A 333 -32.03 37.90 28.11
N ASP A 334 -32.62 37.20 29.09
CA ASP A 334 -32.43 37.49 30.51
C ASP A 334 -30.98 37.26 30.97
N GLN A 335 -30.45 38.19 31.76
CA GLN A 335 -29.05 38.18 32.18
C GLN A 335 -28.70 37.01 33.12
N VAL A 336 -29.65 36.52 33.92
CA VAL A 336 -29.42 35.39 34.84
C VAL A 336 -29.36 34.10 34.05
N TYR A 337 -30.25 33.97 33.07
CA TYR A 337 -30.27 32.82 32.18
C TYR A 337 -29.00 32.74 31.32
N VAL A 338 -28.53 33.85 30.73
CA VAL A 338 -27.24 33.86 30.01
C VAL A 338 -26.08 33.52 30.94
N TYR A 339 -26.03 34.13 32.12
CA TYR A 339 -24.98 33.85 33.11
C TYR A 339 -24.93 32.38 33.53
N PHE A 340 -26.09 31.75 33.75
CA PHE A 340 -26.18 30.34 34.08
C PHE A 340 -25.52 29.45 33.02
N ASN A 341 -25.81 29.72 31.75
CA ASN A 341 -25.34 28.88 30.66
C ASN A 341 -23.90 29.17 30.23
N ASP A 342 -23.41 30.39 30.44
CA ASP A 342 -22.10 30.84 29.94
C ASP A 342 -21.01 30.91 31.03
N GLN A 343 -21.37 31.06 32.31
CA GLN A 343 -20.40 31.40 33.37
C GLN A 343 -20.61 30.69 34.71
N PHE A 344 -21.83 30.22 35.01
CA PHE A 344 -22.10 29.62 36.32
C PHE A 344 -21.31 28.34 36.54
N SER A 345 -20.68 28.26 37.70
CA SER A 345 -20.00 27.06 38.19
C SER A 345 -20.27 26.96 39.68
N GLY A 346 -21.09 26.00 40.08
CA GLY A 346 -21.52 25.87 41.47
C GLY A 346 -22.39 24.66 41.73
N THR A 347 -22.61 24.39 43.01
CA THR A 347 -23.47 23.29 43.47
C THR A 347 -24.92 23.74 43.48
N LEU A 348 -25.79 22.98 42.83
CA LEU A 348 -27.24 23.12 42.96
C LEU A 348 -27.72 22.25 44.14
N ASP A 349 -28.89 22.56 44.70
CA ASP A 349 -29.45 21.74 45.77
C ASP A 349 -29.62 20.29 45.28
N VAL A 350 -29.56 19.31 46.19
CA VAL A 350 -29.42 17.84 45.94
C VAL A 350 -28.05 17.32 45.45
N GLY A 351 -26.99 18.13 45.52
CA GLY A 351 -25.61 17.62 45.39
C GLY A 351 -25.13 17.38 43.96
N ASN A 352 -25.92 17.79 42.96
CA ASN A 352 -25.49 17.85 41.57
C ASN A 352 -24.91 19.24 41.29
N GLY A 353 -23.64 19.31 40.88
CA GLY A 353 -23.02 20.55 40.41
C GLY A 353 -23.43 20.86 38.98
N TRP A 354 -23.54 22.15 38.65
CA TRP A 354 -23.58 22.61 37.26
C TRP A 354 -22.35 23.46 36.98
N LYS A 355 -21.66 23.16 35.88
CA LYS A 355 -20.57 23.96 35.33
C LYS A 355 -20.92 24.30 33.90
N ALA A 356 -21.03 25.60 33.63
CA ALA A 356 -21.19 26.11 32.28
C ALA A 356 -20.04 25.60 31.40
N ARG A 357 -20.39 25.07 30.23
CA ARG A 357 -19.41 24.52 29.28
C ARG A 357 -18.59 25.65 28.65
N SER A 358 -17.28 25.49 28.73
CA SER A 358 -16.32 26.25 27.94
C SER A 358 -16.43 25.87 26.44
N LEU A 359 -15.76 26.62 25.57
CA LEU A 359 -15.69 26.25 24.15
C LEU A 359 -14.95 24.91 23.94
N LYS A 360 -13.95 24.61 24.80
CA LYS A 360 -13.24 23.33 24.81
C LYS A 360 -14.17 22.17 25.20
N ASP A 361 -15.01 22.35 26.23
CA ASP A 361 -16.00 21.33 26.62
C ASP A 361 -17.00 21.07 25.48
N TRP A 362 -17.49 22.13 24.83
CA TRP A 362 -18.38 22.00 23.68
C TRP A 362 -17.71 21.33 22.48
N ARG A 363 -16.42 21.62 22.23
CA ARG A 363 -15.64 20.95 21.18
C ARG A 363 -15.63 19.44 21.39
N GLN A 364 -15.35 18.99 22.61
CA GLN A 364 -15.34 17.56 22.93
C GLN A 364 -16.73 16.94 22.77
N VAL A 365 -17.79 17.60 23.24
CA VAL A 365 -19.18 17.11 23.05
C VAL A 365 -19.51 16.92 21.57
N LEU A 366 -19.10 17.87 20.71
CA LEU A 366 -19.34 17.78 19.27
C LEU A 366 -18.54 16.62 18.64
N ILE A 367 -17.28 16.43 19.03
CA ILE A 367 -16.46 15.28 18.62
C ILE A 367 -17.13 13.97 19.05
N ASP A 368 -17.47 13.82 20.33
CA ASP A 368 -18.06 12.61 20.90
C ASP A 368 -19.38 12.25 20.21
N ILE A 369 -20.25 13.23 19.93
CA ILE A 369 -21.51 12.99 19.24
C ILE A 369 -21.26 12.47 17.82
N VAL A 370 -20.35 13.08 17.07
CA VAL A 370 -20.10 12.66 15.69
C VAL A 370 -19.40 11.31 15.64
N GLU A 371 -18.50 11.02 16.58
CA GLU A 371 -17.88 9.70 16.69
C GLU A 371 -18.86 8.61 17.14
N ALA A 372 -19.91 8.96 17.90
CA ALA A 372 -20.96 8.03 18.26
C ALA A 372 -22.01 7.85 17.14
N ASN A 373 -22.07 8.75 16.15
CA ASN A 373 -23.11 8.80 15.13
C ASN A 373 -22.49 8.99 13.72
N PRO A 374 -22.03 7.92 13.04
CA PRO A 374 -21.39 8.02 11.72
C PRO A 374 -22.35 8.42 10.58
N ASN A 375 -23.64 8.61 10.87
CA ASN A 375 -24.66 9.05 9.93
C ASN A 375 -25.00 10.53 10.17
N GLU A 376 -25.02 11.32 9.09
CA GLU A 376 -25.44 12.72 9.06
C GLU A 376 -26.72 13.00 9.84
N THR A 377 -27.76 12.21 9.60
CA THR A 377 -29.09 12.48 10.18
C THR A 377 -29.07 12.31 11.69
N ASP A 378 -28.41 11.25 12.17
CA ASP A 378 -28.35 10.91 13.58
C ASP A 378 -27.42 11.86 14.34
N ALA A 379 -26.26 12.20 13.75
CA ALA A 379 -25.33 13.17 14.32
C ALA A 379 -25.97 14.55 14.44
N LYS A 380 -26.65 15.02 13.39
CA LYS A 380 -27.38 16.29 13.42
C LYS A 380 -28.43 16.29 14.53
N ALA A 381 -29.27 15.25 14.58
CA ALA A 381 -30.33 15.14 15.57
C ALA A 381 -29.76 15.09 17.01
N ALA A 382 -28.64 14.40 17.21
CA ALA A 382 -27.96 14.33 18.50
C ALA A 382 -27.39 15.69 18.93
N ILE A 383 -26.78 16.45 18.02
CA ILE A 383 -26.29 17.81 18.30
C ILE A 383 -27.45 18.76 18.61
N GLU A 384 -28.51 18.76 17.80
CA GLU A 384 -29.70 19.59 18.04
C GLU A 384 -30.35 19.26 19.40
N LYS A 385 -30.43 17.97 19.74
CA LYS A 385 -30.95 17.50 21.03
C LYS A 385 -30.08 17.96 22.19
N GLU A 386 -28.76 17.89 22.06
CA GLU A 386 -27.84 18.29 23.13
C GLU A 386 -27.87 19.81 23.36
N ILE A 387 -27.90 20.59 22.28
CA ILE A 387 -28.08 22.05 22.34
C ILE A 387 -29.42 22.42 22.96
N ASP A 388 -30.51 21.73 22.57
CA ASP A 388 -31.84 21.97 23.14
C ASP A 388 -31.90 21.62 24.63
N HIS A 389 -31.34 20.46 25.02
CA HIS A 389 -31.23 20.03 26.40
C HIS A 389 -30.47 21.07 27.25
N TYR A 390 -29.28 21.48 26.80
CA TYR A 390 -28.46 22.46 27.50
C TYR A 390 -29.17 23.81 27.65
N ALA A 391 -29.79 24.32 26.59
CA ALA A 391 -30.54 25.57 26.63
C ALA A 391 -31.74 25.50 27.58
N ARG A 392 -32.40 24.35 27.72
CA ARG A 392 -33.60 24.20 28.56
C ARG A 392 -33.31 23.96 30.03
N TYR A 393 -32.12 23.48 30.39
CA TYR A 393 -31.83 22.99 31.74
C TYR A 393 -32.15 24.01 32.84
N PHE A 394 -31.78 25.30 32.65
CA PHE A 394 -32.09 26.37 33.60
C PHE A 394 -33.59 26.45 33.96
N TRP A 395 -34.47 26.21 33.01
CA TRP A 395 -35.91 26.31 33.21
C TRP A 395 -36.50 25.13 33.97
N THR A 396 -35.77 24.00 34.03
CA THR A 396 -36.13 22.84 34.85
C THR A 396 -35.76 22.99 36.33
N LEU A 397 -34.94 23.99 36.66
CA LEU A 397 -34.52 24.27 38.04
C LEU A 397 -35.70 24.73 38.90
N GLY A 398 -35.72 24.26 40.14
CA GLY A 398 -36.61 24.76 41.19
C GLY A 398 -36.22 26.16 41.66
N ASP A 399 -37.11 26.78 42.45
CA ASP A 399 -36.92 28.16 42.91
C ASP A 399 -35.67 28.36 43.78
N MET A 400 -35.32 27.35 44.59
CA MET A 400 -34.11 27.38 45.43
C MET A 400 -32.83 27.36 44.59
N GLU A 401 -32.77 26.50 43.58
CA GLU A 401 -31.63 26.40 42.67
C GLU A 401 -31.45 27.69 41.84
N LYS A 402 -32.55 28.26 41.34
CA LYS A 402 -32.52 29.57 40.67
C LYS A 402 -32.04 30.68 41.60
N ALA A 403 -32.40 30.65 42.89
CA ALA A 403 -31.91 31.60 43.87
C ALA A 403 -30.40 31.49 44.14
N VAL A 404 -29.82 30.28 44.06
CA VAL A 404 -28.36 30.08 44.13
C VAL A 404 -27.67 30.79 42.97
N VAL A 405 -28.16 30.62 41.74
CA VAL A 405 -27.61 31.29 40.55
C VAL A 405 -27.69 32.82 40.67
N VAL A 406 -28.81 33.34 41.15
CA VAL A 406 -28.99 34.79 41.40
C VAL A 406 -28.01 35.32 42.45
N THR A 407 -27.71 34.53 43.47
CA THR A 407 -26.76 34.93 44.52
C THR A 407 -25.35 34.96 43.95
N ASP A 408 -24.95 33.91 43.21
CA ASP A 408 -23.63 33.81 42.61
C ASP A 408 -23.36 34.95 41.60
N ILE A 409 -24.31 35.28 40.73
CA ILE A 409 -24.16 36.42 39.81
C ILE A 409 -24.09 37.76 40.56
N LYS A 410 -24.84 37.95 41.65
CA LYS A 410 -24.78 39.20 42.45
C LYS A 410 -23.39 39.38 43.06
N ASP A 411 -22.88 38.31 43.66
CA ASP A 411 -21.58 38.31 44.34
C ASP A 411 -20.44 38.56 43.34
N LYS A 412 -20.49 37.96 42.15
CA LYS A 412 -19.45 38.10 41.12
C LYS A 412 -19.56 39.37 40.27
N SER A 413 -20.76 39.93 40.09
CA SER A 413 -20.98 41.09 39.20
C SER A 413 -21.15 42.43 39.92
N ASN A 414 -21.06 42.48 41.26
CA ASN A 414 -21.27 43.69 42.08
C ASN A 414 -22.61 44.43 41.79
N LYS A 415 -23.64 43.71 41.37
CA LYS A 415 -24.96 44.28 41.03
C LYS A 415 -25.87 44.33 42.26
N GLY A 416 -26.46 45.50 42.54
CA GLY A 416 -27.34 45.72 43.70
C GLY A 416 -28.70 45.00 43.65
N SER A 417 -29.19 44.62 42.45
CA SER A 417 -30.38 43.78 42.30
C SER A 417 -30.34 43.00 40.98
N VAL A 418 -30.60 41.70 41.08
CA VAL A 418 -30.73 40.75 39.98
C VAL A 418 -31.89 39.84 40.34
N THR A 419 -32.81 39.63 39.41
CA THR A 419 -34.04 38.84 39.59
C THR A 419 -34.23 37.93 38.39
N VAL A 420 -34.67 36.69 38.61
CA VAL A 420 -35.16 35.84 37.52
C VAL A 420 -36.57 36.29 37.17
N PRO A 421 -36.89 36.58 35.90
CA PRO A 421 -38.27 36.81 35.48
C PRO A 421 -39.13 35.57 35.77
N ASN A 422 -40.44 35.75 35.87
CA ASN A 422 -41.39 34.64 35.95
C ASN A 422 -42.14 34.49 34.61
N PRO A 423 -41.45 34.04 33.54
CA PRO A 423 -42.02 33.97 32.21
C PRO A 423 -43.11 32.90 32.12
N THR A 424 -44.09 33.14 31.26
CA THR A 424 -45.01 32.12 30.76
C THR A 424 -44.26 31.06 29.93
N GLN A 425 -44.87 29.90 29.70
CA GLN A 425 -44.27 28.86 28.86
C GLN A 425 -43.92 29.38 27.45
N ALA A 426 -44.75 30.24 26.86
CA ALA A 426 -44.48 30.81 25.54
C ALA A 426 -43.26 31.75 25.54
N GLU A 427 -43.06 32.50 26.63
CA GLU A 427 -41.88 33.34 26.81
C GLU A 427 -40.62 32.50 27.06
N ILE A 428 -40.73 31.39 27.79
CA ILE A 428 -39.62 30.41 27.94
C ILE A 428 -39.19 29.88 26.59
N GLU A 429 -40.12 29.45 25.73
CA GLU A 429 -39.77 28.96 24.38
C GLU A 429 -39.08 30.04 23.53
N THR A 430 -39.50 31.30 23.66
CA THR A 430 -38.86 32.44 22.98
C THR A 430 -37.43 32.65 23.48
N LEU A 431 -37.22 32.61 24.80
CA LEU A 431 -35.90 32.76 25.43
C LEU A 431 -34.95 31.62 25.08
N VAL A 432 -35.44 30.37 25.09
CA VAL A 432 -34.68 29.19 24.68
C VAL A 432 -34.30 29.30 23.21
N GLY A 433 -35.22 29.70 22.32
CA GLY A 433 -34.93 29.92 20.91
C GLY A 433 -33.85 30.97 20.68
N ALA A 434 -33.95 32.12 21.36
CA ALA A 434 -32.94 33.19 21.28
C ALA A 434 -31.56 32.74 21.81
N TYR A 435 -31.53 32.00 22.92
CA TYR A 435 -30.27 31.48 23.47
C TYR A 435 -29.63 30.43 22.57
N LYS A 436 -30.43 29.54 21.96
CA LYS A 436 -29.92 28.59 20.95
C LYS A 436 -29.26 29.34 19.79
N ALA A 437 -29.88 30.40 19.27
CA ALA A 437 -29.28 31.23 18.22
C ALA A 437 -27.92 31.82 18.64
N GLN A 438 -27.83 32.37 19.85
CA GLN A 438 -26.57 32.87 20.41
C GLN A 438 -25.52 31.76 20.58
N LEU A 439 -25.95 30.58 21.04
CA LEU A 439 -25.06 29.44 21.23
C LEU A 439 -24.53 28.93 19.88
N TYR A 440 -25.35 28.89 18.82
CA TYR A 440 -24.89 28.55 17.47
C TYR A 440 -23.82 29.52 16.96
N GLU A 441 -24.01 30.84 17.12
CA GLU A 441 -22.98 31.82 16.74
C GLU A 441 -21.69 31.59 17.55
N ARG A 442 -21.81 31.43 18.87
CA ARG A 442 -20.68 31.20 19.78
C ARG A 442 -19.91 29.91 19.45
N LEU A 443 -20.61 28.87 19.00
CA LEU A 443 -20.02 27.57 18.69
C LEU A 443 -19.56 27.45 17.22
N TYR A 444 -19.84 28.42 16.35
CA TYR A 444 -19.40 28.37 14.95
C TYR A 444 -17.88 28.18 14.81
N PRO A 445 -16.99 28.91 15.52
CA PRO A 445 -15.55 28.66 15.48
C PRO A 445 -15.17 27.26 15.98
N VAL A 446 -15.92 26.70 16.94
CA VAL A 446 -15.70 25.34 17.44
C VAL A 446 -15.95 24.32 16.33
N THR A 447 -16.99 24.50 15.52
CA THR A 447 -17.26 23.60 14.38
C THR A 447 -16.12 23.59 13.36
N GLN A 448 -15.46 24.73 13.13
CA GLN A 448 -14.30 24.82 12.24
C GLN A 448 -13.09 24.06 12.82
N SER A 449 -12.87 24.14 14.13
CA SER A 449 -11.83 23.36 14.78
C SER A 449 -12.09 21.86 14.72
N VAL A 450 -13.33 21.42 14.98
CA VAL A 450 -13.66 19.98 14.89
C VAL A 450 -13.52 19.47 13.45
N LYS A 451 -13.85 20.30 12.44
CA LYS A 451 -13.62 19.99 11.02
C LYS A 451 -12.15 19.68 10.74
N VAL A 452 -11.22 20.52 11.22
CA VAL A 452 -9.76 20.30 11.09
C VAL A 452 -9.31 19.03 11.85
N TYR A 453 -9.83 18.81 13.06
CA TYR A 453 -9.53 17.60 13.83
C TYR A 453 -9.93 16.32 13.08
N MET A 454 -11.13 16.29 12.51
CA MET A 454 -11.60 15.14 11.72
C MET A 454 -10.77 14.92 10.46
N GLN A 455 -10.29 15.99 9.82
CA GLN A 455 -9.36 15.90 8.70
C GLN A 455 -8.05 15.22 9.11
N ARG A 456 -7.41 15.70 10.19
CA ARG A 456 -6.14 15.12 10.68
C ARG A 456 -6.31 13.68 11.11
N LYS A 457 -7.44 13.33 11.72
CA LYS A 457 -7.79 11.93 12.04
C LYS A 457 -7.92 11.08 10.77
N ALA A 458 -8.51 11.60 9.70
CA ALA A 458 -8.63 10.88 8.42
C ALA A 458 -7.26 10.68 7.75
N GLU A 459 -6.40 11.70 7.78
CA GLU A 459 -5.00 11.63 7.32
C GLU A 459 -4.16 10.63 8.14
N ALA A 460 -4.36 10.56 9.45
CA ALA A 460 -3.71 9.56 10.30
C ALA A 460 -4.12 8.12 9.93
N VAL A 461 -5.38 7.91 9.54
CA VAL A 461 -5.82 6.60 9.03
C VAL A 461 -5.23 6.29 7.66
N TYR A 462 -5.06 7.30 6.80
CA TYR A 462 -4.34 7.15 5.55
C TYR A 462 -2.87 6.75 5.77
N LEU A 463 -2.19 7.40 6.72
CA LEU A 463 -0.84 7.03 7.14
C LEU A 463 -0.80 5.57 7.66
N ALA A 464 -1.79 5.15 8.45
CA ALA A 464 -1.88 3.76 8.92
C ALA A 464 -2.04 2.77 7.75
N ALA A 465 -2.86 3.09 6.74
CA ALA A 465 -3.00 2.26 5.54
C ALA A 465 -1.69 2.19 4.74
N LEU A 466 -0.98 3.31 4.59
CA LEU A 466 0.36 3.32 3.98
C LEU A 466 1.35 2.48 4.77
N ASN A 467 1.30 2.53 6.11
CA ASN A 467 2.15 1.72 7.00
C ASN A 467 1.89 0.21 6.84
N GLU A 468 0.64 -0.20 6.63
CA GLU A 468 0.31 -1.60 6.32
C GLU A 468 0.93 -2.06 5.00
N VAL A 469 0.94 -1.20 3.99
CA VAL A 469 1.60 -1.46 2.70
C VAL A 469 3.13 -1.45 2.86
N LYS A 470 3.69 -0.54 3.66
CA LYS A 470 5.13 -0.49 3.99
C LYS A 470 5.58 -1.78 4.64
N ALA A 471 4.86 -2.24 5.67
CA ALA A 471 5.16 -3.49 6.34
C ALA A 471 5.10 -4.69 5.38
N PHE A 472 4.12 -4.70 4.45
CA PHE A 472 3.99 -5.73 3.44
C PHE A 472 5.17 -5.77 2.47
N PHE A 473 5.61 -4.63 1.92
CA PHE A 473 6.76 -4.59 1.03
C PHE A 473 8.09 -4.80 1.76
N ASN A 474 8.20 -4.38 3.02
CA ASN A 474 9.39 -4.59 3.84
C ASN A 474 9.52 -5.99 4.43
N GLN A 475 8.50 -6.84 4.26
CA GLN A 475 8.55 -8.20 4.76
C GLN A 475 9.74 -8.93 4.15
N THR A 476 10.48 -9.65 4.99
CA THR A 476 11.62 -10.44 4.55
C THR A 476 11.14 -11.83 4.14
N ILE A 477 11.58 -12.27 2.97
CA ILE A 477 11.29 -13.57 2.40
C ILE A 477 12.57 -14.40 2.48
N THR A 478 12.46 -15.58 3.07
CA THR A 478 13.54 -16.57 3.05
C THR A 478 13.40 -17.41 1.79
N PHE A 479 14.45 -17.46 0.98
CA PHE A 479 14.50 -18.25 -0.24
C PHE A 479 15.49 -19.40 -0.06
N ASN A 480 14.96 -20.62 -0.04
CA ASN A 480 15.73 -21.84 0.14
C ASN A 480 15.87 -22.57 -1.19
N ILE A 481 17.10 -22.99 -1.48
CA ILE A 481 17.46 -23.81 -2.62
C ILE A 481 17.94 -25.13 -2.04
N VAL A 482 17.24 -26.20 -2.37
CA VAL A 482 17.51 -27.53 -1.83
C VAL A 482 17.85 -28.46 -2.97
N GLU A 483 19.05 -29.00 -2.96
CA GLU A 483 19.44 -30.05 -3.88
C GLU A 483 18.97 -31.41 -3.37
N ASN A 484 18.29 -32.16 -4.23
CA ASN A 484 17.92 -33.54 -3.96
C ASN A 484 19.12 -34.46 -4.27
N ILE A 485 19.99 -34.62 -3.27
CA ILE A 485 21.17 -35.49 -3.33
C ILE A 485 20.75 -36.94 -3.04
N PRO A 486 21.03 -37.91 -3.92
CA PRO A 486 20.83 -39.33 -3.63
C PRO A 486 21.66 -39.80 -2.41
N ASP A 487 21.15 -40.79 -1.68
CA ASP A 487 21.82 -41.31 -0.48
C ASP A 487 23.26 -41.77 -0.77
N GLY A 488 24.24 -41.11 -0.13
CA GLY A 488 25.66 -41.42 -0.26
C GLY A 488 26.40 -40.66 -1.37
N GLU A 489 25.69 -39.90 -2.20
CA GLU A 489 26.27 -39.06 -3.25
C GLU A 489 26.66 -37.66 -2.75
N LYS A 490 27.39 -36.91 -3.59
CA LYS A 490 27.73 -35.50 -3.35
C LYS A 490 26.83 -34.59 -4.17
N SER A 491 26.77 -33.33 -3.75
CA SER A 491 26.12 -32.24 -4.52
C SER A 491 26.69 -32.18 -5.94
N GLN A 492 25.81 -32.30 -6.94
CA GLN A 492 26.10 -32.11 -8.37
C GLN A 492 26.48 -30.66 -8.66
N TYR A 493 25.83 -29.72 -7.97
CA TYR A 493 25.95 -28.29 -8.23
C TYR A 493 26.93 -27.58 -7.28
N ASP A 494 27.79 -28.31 -6.56
CA ASP A 494 28.77 -27.69 -5.67
C ASP A 494 29.71 -26.73 -6.43
N GLY A 495 29.85 -25.50 -5.93
CA GLY A 495 30.68 -24.46 -6.54
C GLY A 495 30.06 -23.74 -7.74
N TYR A 496 28.85 -24.11 -8.17
CA TYR A 496 28.16 -23.44 -9.27
C TYR A 496 27.77 -22.01 -8.89
N ALA A 497 27.91 -21.09 -9.84
CA ALA A 497 27.39 -19.74 -9.69
C ALA A 497 25.87 -19.75 -9.83
N LEU A 498 25.20 -18.97 -9.00
CA LEU A 498 23.75 -18.85 -8.94
C LEU A 498 23.32 -17.42 -9.28
N ARG A 499 22.27 -17.29 -10.07
CA ARG A 499 21.73 -16.00 -10.52
C ARG A 499 20.21 -16.07 -10.58
N PHE A 500 19.54 -15.09 -9.96
CA PHE A 500 18.11 -14.87 -10.20
C PHE A 500 17.90 -14.18 -11.56
N ALA A 501 16.84 -14.53 -12.29
CA ALA A 501 16.57 -13.98 -13.61
C ALA A 501 15.06 -13.95 -13.97
N PRO A 502 14.63 -13.08 -14.90
CA PRO A 502 15.36 -11.93 -15.41
C PRO A 502 15.55 -10.86 -14.31
N LEU A 503 16.56 -10.02 -14.46
CA LEU A 503 16.77 -8.87 -13.58
C LEU A 503 16.54 -7.58 -14.35
N SER A 504 15.91 -6.60 -13.72
CA SER A 504 15.80 -5.24 -14.23
C SER A 504 17.18 -4.54 -14.25
N GLU A 505 17.31 -3.45 -15.01
CA GLU A 505 18.53 -2.64 -15.03
C GLU A 505 18.85 -2.00 -13.67
N ASN A 506 17.83 -1.83 -12.81
CA ASN A 506 17.95 -1.27 -11.47
C ASN A 506 18.43 -2.31 -10.43
N ALA A 507 18.45 -3.59 -10.77
CA ALA A 507 18.94 -4.61 -9.88
C ALA A 507 20.47 -4.51 -9.76
N VAL A 508 20.98 -4.34 -8.53
CA VAL A 508 22.41 -4.56 -8.27
C VAL A 508 22.68 -6.05 -8.44
N LYS A 509 23.18 -6.42 -9.63
CA LYS A 509 23.33 -7.80 -10.05
C LYS A 509 24.01 -8.64 -8.98
N GLU A 510 25.12 -8.19 -8.42
CA GLU A 510 25.89 -8.92 -7.40
C GLU A 510 25.03 -9.28 -6.16
N SER A 511 24.05 -8.45 -5.82
CA SER A 511 23.08 -8.71 -4.73
C SER A 511 22.18 -9.92 -5.02
N TRP A 512 21.88 -10.14 -6.30
CA TRP A 512 21.00 -11.19 -6.84
C TRP A 512 21.77 -12.41 -7.38
N SER A 513 23.02 -12.57 -6.93
CA SER A 513 23.86 -13.73 -7.24
C SER A 513 24.44 -14.38 -6.00
N GLY A 514 24.91 -15.61 -6.17
CA GLY A 514 25.55 -16.39 -5.13
C GLY A 514 26.31 -17.57 -5.69
N THR A 515 26.67 -18.49 -4.81
CA THR A 515 27.34 -19.74 -5.17
C THR A 515 26.74 -20.87 -4.36
N MET A 516 26.48 -22.00 -5.02
CA MET A 516 26.07 -23.23 -4.37
C MET A 516 27.20 -23.73 -3.46
N LYS A 517 26.85 -24.13 -2.23
CA LYS A 517 27.80 -24.65 -1.24
C LYS A 517 27.57 -26.16 -1.09
N GLY A 518 28.66 -26.94 -0.98
CA GLY A 518 28.69 -28.40 -1.03
C GLY A 518 27.92 -29.21 0.02
N MET A 519 26.99 -28.59 0.76
CA MET A 519 26.00 -29.27 1.59
C MET A 519 24.65 -29.52 0.86
N GLY A 520 24.58 -29.32 -0.46
CA GLY A 520 23.36 -29.61 -1.23
C GLY A 520 22.26 -28.58 -1.06
N GLY A 521 22.63 -27.32 -0.83
CA GLY A 521 21.65 -26.25 -0.75
C GLY A 521 22.26 -24.88 -0.53
N ALA A 522 21.46 -23.87 -0.81
CA ALA A 522 21.76 -22.47 -0.53
C ALA A 522 20.53 -21.80 0.07
N SER A 523 20.74 -20.78 0.89
CA SER A 523 19.65 -19.99 1.46
C SER A 523 20.03 -18.53 1.40
N THR A 524 19.08 -17.69 1.01
CA THR A 524 19.23 -16.24 0.95
C THR A 524 17.94 -15.57 1.44
N ASN A 525 18.05 -14.29 1.81
CA ASN A 525 16.92 -13.49 2.23
C ASN A 525 16.87 -12.21 1.41
N PHE A 526 15.67 -11.77 1.07
CA PHE A 526 15.42 -10.49 0.44
C PHE A 526 14.08 -9.93 0.91
N THR A 527 13.88 -8.63 0.76
CA THR A 527 12.59 -8.00 1.00
C THR A 527 11.70 -8.15 -0.22
N LEU A 528 10.37 -8.14 -0.02
CA LEU A 528 9.46 -8.10 -1.16
C LEU A 528 9.71 -6.86 -2.02
N LEU A 529 10.00 -5.70 -1.42
CA LEU A 529 10.39 -4.49 -2.12
C LEU A 529 11.60 -4.72 -3.03
N GLY A 530 12.69 -5.27 -2.49
CA GLY A 530 13.91 -5.54 -3.27
C GLY A 530 13.61 -6.47 -4.44
N TYR A 531 12.80 -7.50 -4.23
CA TYR A 531 12.37 -8.42 -5.29
C TYR A 531 11.59 -7.73 -6.42
N VAL A 532 10.64 -6.85 -6.08
CA VAL A 532 9.88 -6.11 -7.09
C VAL A 532 10.76 -5.10 -7.82
N GLN A 533 11.65 -4.39 -7.11
CA GLN A 533 12.63 -3.47 -7.72
C GLN A 533 13.57 -4.19 -8.70
N ALA A 534 13.93 -5.44 -8.41
CA ALA A 534 14.77 -6.26 -9.27
C ALA A 534 14.05 -6.80 -10.52
N GLY A 535 12.79 -6.44 -10.76
CA GLY A 535 12.02 -6.86 -11.93
C GLY A 535 11.29 -8.19 -11.74
N CYS A 536 11.03 -8.60 -10.50
CA CYS A 536 10.30 -9.83 -10.16
C CYS A 536 10.91 -11.09 -10.81
N PRO A 537 12.18 -11.43 -10.52
CA PRO A 537 12.83 -12.59 -11.13
C PRO A 537 12.04 -13.88 -10.87
N LYS A 538 11.80 -14.65 -11.93
CA LYS A 538 10.94 -15.85 -11.94
C LYS A 538 11.73 -17.16 -12.12
N GLU A 539 13.03 -17.06 -12.36
CA GLU A 539 13.93 -18.18 -12.59
C GLU A 539 15.16 -18.12 -11.70
N LEU A 540 15.61 -19.30 -11.30
CA LEU A 540 16.91 -19.54 -10.70
C LEU A 540 17.81 -20.19 -11.74
N ARG A 541 18.93 -19.55 -12.08
CA ARG A 541 19.90 -20.03 -13.06
C ARG A 541 21.20 -20.46 -12.38
N LEU A 542 21.74 -21.61 -12.78
CA LEU A 542 23.02 -22.15 -12.32
C LEU A 542 24.01 -22.26 -13.48
N PHE A 543 25.24 -21.83 -13.24
CA PHE A 543 26.33 -21.79 -14.21
C PHE A 543 27.53 -22.56 -13.67
N LYS A 544 28.32 -23.18 -14.56
CA LYS A 544 29.46 -23.99 -14.13
C LYS A 544 30.50 -23.11 -13.45
N PRO A 545 31.36 -23.69 -12.59
CA PRO A 545 32.49 -22.96 -12.04
C PRO A 545 33.39 -22.41 -13.16
N GLY A 546 33.45 -21.07 -13.27
CA GLY A 546 34.26 -20.37 -14.27
C GLY A 546 33.47 -19.78 -15.44
N ASP A 547 32.20 -20.16 -15.61
CA ASP A 547 31.29 -19.52 -16.58
C ASP A 547 30.93 -18.10 -16.10
N ASP A 548 30.71 -17.19 -17.05
CA ASP A 548 30.23 -15.84 -16.82
C ASP A 548 28.69 -15.78 -16.92
N PRO A 549 27.96 -15.53 -15.82
CA PRO A 549 26.50 -15.43 -15.83
C PRO A 549 25.91 -14.35 -16.73
N GLU A 550 26.72 -13.42 -17.26
CA GLU A 550 26.28 -12.35 -18.15
C GLU A 550 26.34 -12.72 -19.64
N SER A 551 27.21 -13.67 -20.03
CA SER A 551 27.44 -14.02 -21.44
C SER A 551 27.25 -15.50 -21.75
N ASP A 552 27.44 -16.37 -20.77
CA ASP A 552 27.35 -17.82 -20.97
C ASP A 552 25.91 -18.32 -20.74
N GLU A 553 25.57 -19.48 -21.32
CA GLU A 553 24.27 -20.11 -21.11
C GLU A 553 24.23 -20.86 -19.77
N PRO A 554 23.13 -20.79 -19.00
CA PRO A 554 23.01 -21.53 -17.75
C PRO A 554 22.90 -23.03 -18.01
N GLU A 555 23.58 -23.85 -17.21
CA GLU A 555 23.42 -25.31 -17.27
C GLU A 555 22.06 -25.77 -16.71
N LEU A 556 21.51 -24.99 -15.77
CA LEU A 556 20.19 -25.25 -15.21
C LEU A 556 19.44 -23.93 -15.04
N ALA A 557 18.21 -23.87 -15.54
CA ALA A 557 17.24 -22.82 -15.24
C ALA A 557 15.99 -23.48 -14.61
N VAL A 558 15.58 -22.98 -13.44
CA VAL A 558 14.42 -23.48 -12.70
C VAL A 558 13.46 -22.35 -12.43
N GLY A 559 12.25 -22.45 -12.98
CA GLY A 559 11.17 -21.51 -12.69
C GLY A 559 10.65 -21.68 -11.27
N PHE A 560 10.22 -20.60 -10.64
CA PHE A 560 9.58 -20.63 -9.32
C PHE A 560 8.47 -19.58 -9.21
N LYS A 561 7.54 -19.82 -8.27
CA LYS A 561 6.61 -18.79 -7.79
C LYS A 561 7.08 -18.30 -6.43
N LEU A 562 7.01 -16.99 -6.20
CA LEU A 562 7.37 -16.41 -4.93
C LEU A 562 6.25 -16.61 -3.90
N SER A 563 6.61 -17.14 -2.72
CA SER A 563 5.73 -17.36 -1.59
C SER A 563 6.28 -16.74 -0.30
N THR A 564 5.40 -16.33 0.61
CA THR A 564 5.77 -15.76 1.92
C THR A 564 5.32 -16.65 3.08
N PRO A 565 6.06 -16.72 4.19
CA PRO A 565 7.35 -16.06 4.44
C PRO A 565 8.56 -16.81 3.86
N VAL A 566 8.36 -18.03 3.34
CA VAL A 566 9.41 -18.89 2.80
C VAL A 566 9.05 -19.30 1.38
N THR A 567 10.01 -19.19 0.48
CA THR A 567 10.00 -19.83 -0.85
C THR A 567 11.05 -20.94 -0.86
N GLU A 568 10.69 -22.12 -1.35
CA GLU A 568 11.61 -23.25 -1.50
C GLU A 568 11.63 -23.72 -2.96
N VAL A 569 12.82 -23.82 -3.52
CA VAL A 569 13.07 -24.39 -4.86
C VAL A 569 13.93 -25.63 -4.70
N LYS A 570 13.46 -26.74 -5.27
CA LYS A 570 14.19 -28.00 -5.29
C LYS A 570 14.91 -28.16 -6.62
N ILE A 571 16.19 -28.53 -6.57
CA ILE A 571 17.05 -28.76 -7.72
C ILE A 571 17.66 -30.17 -7.65
N GLY A 572 18.01 -30.78 -8.78
CA GLY A 572 18.63 -32.11 -8.79
C GLY A 572 17.68 -33.29 -8.48
N GLY A 573 18.19 -34.51 -8.68
CA GLY A 573 17.47 -35.77 -8.49
C GLY A 573 16.32 -35.98 -9.49
N ALA A 574 16.68 -36.41 -10.70
CA ALA A 574 15.71 -36.64 -11.75
C ALA A 574 14.96 -37.98 -11.55
N PRO A 575 13.67 -38.07 -11.90
CA PRO A 575 12.96 -39.34 -11.93
C PRO A 575 13.64 -40.34 -12.87
N THR A 576 13.49 -41.63 -12.60
CA THR A 576 13.85 -42.65 -13.59
C THR A 576 12.92 -42.55 -14.81
N PHE A 577 13.36 -43.02 -15.98
CA PHE A 577 12.47 -43.04 -17.15
C PHE A 577 11.20 -43.84 -16.90
N ASP A 578 11.28 -44.92 -16.11
CA ASP A 578 10.13 -45.74 -15.73
C ASP A 578 9.11 -44.97 -14.89
N GLU A 579 9.56 -44.09 -14.01
CA GLU A 579 8.69 -43.19 -13.26
C GLU A 579 8.04 -42.12 -14.13
N LEU A 580 8.59 -41.81 -15.31
CA LEU A 580 7.99 -40.85 -16.26
C LEU A 580 6.92 -41.49 -17.14
N VAL A 581 7.00 -42.79 -17.44
CA VAL A 581 6.05 -43.52 -18.31
C VAL A 581 4.63 -43.52 -17.74
N GLY A 582 3.65 -43.04 -18.52
CA GLY A 582 2.24 -42.97 -18.13
C GLY A 582 1.51 -41.74 -18.69
N SER A 583 0.25 -41.57 -18.30
CA SER A 583 -0.62 -40.47 -18.72
C SER A 583 -0.47 -39.24 -17.82
N TYR A 584 -0.44 -38.06 -18.43
CA TYR A 584 -0.40 -36.74 -17.82
C TYR A 584 -1.73 -36.05 -18.14
N GLU A 585 -2.74 -36.30 -17.29
CA GLU A 585 -4.13 -35.85 -17.52
C GLU A 585 -4.29 -34.33 -17.36
N ASP A 586 -3.41 -33.69 -16.60
CA ASP A 586 -3.36 -32.23 -16.40
C ASP A 586 -2.42 -31.54 -17.42
N GLY A 587 -2.00 -32.25 -18.46
CA GLY A 587 -1.11 -31.72 -19.48
C GLY A 587 -1.66 -30.44 -20.10
N THR A 588 -0.80 -29.43 -20.25
CA THR A 588 -1.13 -28.17 -20.92
C THR A 588 -0.06 -27.80 -21.93
N MET A 589 -0.48 -27.11 -22.98
CA MET A 589 0.39 -26.55 -24.00
C MET A 589 0.13 -25.05 -24.12
N THR A 590 1.19 -24.25 -24.05
CA THR A 590 1.12 -22.79 -24.09
C THR A 590 2.04 -22.25 -25.19
N ILE A 591 1.54 -21.37 -26.05
CA ILE A 591 2.41 -20.66 -27.00
C ILE A 591 3.22 -19.62 -26.21
N THR A 592 4.55 -19.72 -26.24
CA THR A 592 5.44 -18.76 -25.55
C THR A 592 5.96 -17.70 -26.49
N SER A 593 6.13 -18.02 -27.77
CA SER A 593 6.43 -17.04 -28.81
C SER A 593 6.04 -17.57 -30.18
N VAL A 594 5.81 -16.64 -31.11
CA VAL A 594 5.60 -16.88 -32.53
C VAL A 594 6.60 -16.02 -33.27
N PHE A 595 7.33 -16.62 -34.21
CA PHE A 595 8.22 -15.90 -35.11
C PHE A 595 7.64 -15.94 -36.52
N ILE A 596 7.52 -14.76 -37.13
CA ILE A 596 7.13 -14.55 -38.52
C ILE A 596 8.15 -13.58 -39.11
N SER A 597 8.87 -13.97 -40.16
CA SER A 597 9.83 -13.06 -40.81
C SER A 597 9.12 -11.87 -41.44
N ASP A 598 9.80 -10.73 -41.55
CA ASP A 598 9.26 -9.53 -42.20
C ASP A 598 8.80 -9.82 -43.64
N THR A 599 9.54 -10.71 -44.33
CA THR A 599 9.22 -11.14 -45.70
C THR A 599 7.90 -11.91 -45.74
N LEU A 600 7.71 -12.87 -44.83
CA LEU A 600 6.49 -13.65 -44.76
C LEU A 600 5.30 -12.79 -44.30
N ARG A 601 5.50 -11.92 -43.30
CA ARG A 601 4.47 -11.02 -42.80
C ARG A 601 3.95 -10.09 -43.90
N ALA A 602 4.85 -9.50 -44.68
CA ALA A 602 4.49 -8.63 -45.81
C ALA A 602 3.71 -9.37 -46.92
N GLU A 603 3.89 -10.69 -47.05
CA GLU A 603 3.13 -11.52 -47.99
C GLU A 603 1.73 -11.84 -47.45
N LEU A 604 1.64 -12.23 -46.16
CA LEU A 604 0.39 -12.57 -45.49
C LEU A 604 -0.58 -11.37 -45.38
N GLU A 605 -0.06 -10.14 -45.33
CA GLU A 605 -0.85 -8.91 -45.26
C GLU A 605 -1.35 -8.42 -46.64
N LYS A 606 -1.01 -9.08 -47.75
CA LYS A 606 -1.51 -8.71 -49.08
C LYS A 606 -2.99 -9.07 -49.22
N PRO A 607 -3.86 -8.15 -49.67
CA PRO A 607 -5.27 -8.45 -49.88
C PRO A 607 -5.44 -9.52 -50.96
N ALA A 608 -6.20 -10.58 -50.66
CA ALA A 608 -6.54 -11.62 -51.64
C ALA A 608 -7.08 -10.96 -52.92
N SER A 609 -6.39 -11.16 -54.04
CA SER A 609 -6.81 -10.57 -55.31
C SER A 609 -8.11 -11.22 -55.76
N SER A 610 -9.22 -10.53 -55.56
CA SER A 610 -10.50 -10.91 -56.12
C SER A 610 -10.49 -10.59 -57.62
N GLU A 611 -9.92 -11.44 -58.48
CA GLU A 611 -10.22 -11.37 -59.90
C GLU A 611 -9.91 -12.66 -60.67
N ASP A 612 -10.99 -13.39 -60.96
CA ASP A 612 -11.23 -14.00 -62.27
C ASP A 612 -11.09 -12.91 -63.35
N SER A 613 -9.87 -12.60 -63.76
CA SER A 613 -9.62 -11.90 -65.01
C SER A 613 -8.29 -12.35 -65.60
N GLY A 614 -8.40 -13.21 -66.62
CA GLY A 614 -7.24 -13.75 -67.32
C GLY A 614 -6.33 -12.65 -67.85
N LYS A 615 -5.16 -12.50 -67.23
CA LYS A 615 -3.86 -12.26 -67.89
C LYS A 615 -2.74 -12.27 -66.86
N SER A 616 -1.93 -13.32 -66.98
CA SER A 616 -0.56 -13.39 -66.49
C SER A 616 0.19 -12.07 -66.74
N SER A 617 0.67 -11.45 -65.66
CA SER A 617 1.88 -10.66 -65.71
C SER A 617 2.58 -10.63 -64.34
N GLY A 618 3.52 -11.56 -64.17
CA GLY A 618 4.85 -11.21 -63.68
C GLY A 618 5.11 -11.41 -62.19
N GLY A 619 5.35 -12.67 -61.82
CA GLY A 619 6.26 -13.03 -60.73
C GLY A 619 5.62 -13.83 -59.62
N ASP A 620 5.13 -15.03 -59.93
CA ASP A 620 4.73 -16.05 -58.94
C ASP A 620 5.93 -16.29 -58.00
N GLY A 621 5.94 -15.59 -56.88
CA GLY A 621 6.93 -15.78 -55.83
C GLY A 621 6.73 -17.17 -55.24
N PHE A 622 7.80 -17.85 -54.87
CA PHE A 622 7.73 -19.16 -54.21
C PHE A 622 6.76 -19.16 -53.02
N LEU A 623 6.66 -18.03 -52.29
CA LEU A 623 5.76 -17.86 -51.17
C LEU A 623 4.29 -17.70 -51.59
N ASP A 624 4.00 -16.95 -52.66
CA ASP A 624 2.66 -16.74 -53.22
C ASP A 624 2.05 -18.07 -53.70
N SER A 625 2.87 -18.90 -54.35
CA SER A 625 2.48 -20.25 -54.75
C SER A 625 2.19 -21.18 -53.56
N ILE A 626 2.85 -20.99 -52.42
CA ILE A 626 2.63 -21.81 -51.22
C ILE A 626 1.35 -21.35 -50.51
N THR A 627 1.09 -20.05 -50.39
CA THR A 627 -0.13 -19.52 -49.78
C THR A 627 -1.37 -19.87 -50.58
N ASP A 628 -1.30 -19.80 -51.92
CA ASP A 628 -2.40 -20.19 -52.80
C ASP A 628 -2.66 -21.70 -52.75
N GLU A 629 -1.62 -22.53 -52.81
CA GLU A 629 -1.73 -24.00 -52.75
C GLU A 629 -2.27 -24.47 -51.38
N LEU A 630 -1.90 -23.81 -50.28
CA LEU A 630 -2.44 -24.07 -48.94
C LEU A 630 -3.89 -23.60 -48.80
N ASN A 631 -4.25 -22.41 -49.30
CA ASN A 631 -5.63 -21.92 -49.26
C ASN A 631 -6.59 -22.81 -50.09
N GLU A 632 -6.13 -23.35 -51.23
CA GLU A 632 -6.86 -24.35 -52.01
C GLU A 632 -6.97 -25.71 -51.28
N GLN A 633 -5.91 -26.16 -50.60
CA GLN A 633 -5.86 -27.45 -49.89
C GLN A 633 -6.72 -27.46 -48.62
N TYR A 634 -6.87 -26.33 -47.92
CA TYR A 634 -7.59 -26.21 -46.65
C TYR A 634 -9.02 -25.64 -46.76
N ALA A 635 -9.61 -25.62 -47.96
CA ALA A 635 -11.04 -25.35 -48.20
C ALA A 635 -11.59 -24.06 -47.56
N GLY A 636 -10.87 -22.94 -47.70
CA GLY A 636 -11.40 -21.61 -47.38
C GLY A 636 -11.14 -21.09 -45.95
N CYS A 637 -10.17 -21.65 -45.22
CA CYS A 637 -9.57 -20.93 -44.09
C CYS A 637 -8.56 -19.91 -44.62
N ASP A 638 -8.69 -18.65 -44.23
CA ASP A 638 -7.65 -17.64 -44.47
C ASP A 638 -6.43 -17.98 -43.61
N ILE A 639 -5.43 -18.62 -44.22
CA ILE A 639 -4.25 -19.10 -43.51
C ILE A 639 -3.42 -17.93 -42.95
N ALA A 640 -3.55 -16.73 -43.53
CA ALA A 640 -2.91 -15.52 -43.01
C ALA A 640 -3.53 -15.10 -41.68
N ASP A 641 -4.86 -15.05 -41.61
CA ASP A 641 -5.57 -14.77 -40.36
C ASP A 641 -5.24 -15.78 -39.26
N VAL A 642 -5.09 -17.06 -39.62
CA VAL A 642 -4.71 -18.11 -38.65
C VAL A 642 -3.29 -17.90 -38.12
N LEU A 643 -2.32 -17.59 -38.98
CA LEU A 643 -0.92 -17.41 -38.57
C LEU A 643 -0.72 -16.14 -37.75
N LEU A 644 -1.35 -15.03 -38.15
CA LEU A 644 -1.31 -13.77 -37.41
C LEU A 644 -2.06 -13.90 -36.07
N GLY A 645 -3.19 -14.61 -36.04
CA GLY A 645 -3.96 -14.87 -34.83
C GLY A 645 -3.26 -15.75 -33.79
N LEU A 646 -2.15 -16.41 -34.12
CA LEU A 646 -1.34 -17.15 -33.12
C LEU A 646 -0.65 -16.20 -32.14
N GLU A 647 -0.30 -14.98 -32.55
CA GLU A 647 0.32 -13.97 -31.67
C GLU A 647 -0.64 -13.58 -30.52
N GLU A 648 -1.94 -13.54 -30.78
CA GLU A 648 -2.98 -13.26 -29.79
C GLU A 648 -3.15 -14.37 -28.74
N GLN A 649 -2.65 -15.58 -29.04
CA GLN A 649 -2.75 -16.74 -28.15
C GLN A 649 -1.49 -16.95 -27.29
N ILE A 650 -0.48 -16.07 -27.42
CA ILE A 650 0.73 -16.13 -26.60
C ILE A 650 0.35 -16.01 -25.12
N GLY A 651 0.85 -16.92 -24.30
CA GLY A 651 0.58 -16.97 -22.86
C GLY A 651 -0.74 -17.64 -22.45
N VAL A 652 -1.60 -18.02 -23.41
CA VAL A 652 -2.85 -18.75 -23.13
C VAL A 652 -2.57 -20.25 -23.04
N ALA A 653 -2.73 -20.82 -21.84
CA ALA A 653 -2.58 -22.27 -21.63
C ALA A 653 -3.82 -23.03 -22.15
N LYS A 654 -3.59 -24.05 -22.98
CA LYS A 654 -4.62 -24.97 -23.46
C LYS A 654 -4.44 -26.35 -22.85
N GLU A 655 -5.53 -26.95 -22.37
CA GLU A 655 -5.53 -28.35 -21.94
C GLU A 655 -5.15 -29.25 -23.11
N SER A 656 -4.11 -30.06 -22.91
CA SER A 656 -3.54 -30.98 -23.88
C SER A 656 -2.94 -32.19 -23.16
N PRO A 657 -3.78 -33.11 -22.66
CA PRO A 657 -3.31 -34.34 -22.02
C PRO A 657 -2.40 -35.15 -22.94
N PHE A 658 -1.37 -35.80 -22.38
CA PHE A 658 -0.42 -36.58 -23.15
C PHE A 658 0.04 -37.85 -22.41
N THR A 659 0.56 -38.82 -23.17
CA THR A 659 1.01 -40.11 -22.60
C THR A 659 2.42 -40.43 -23.05
N LEU A 660 3.34 -40.55 -22.09
CA LEU A 660 4.70 -41.00 -22.39
C LEU A 660 4.78 -42.54 -22.33
N SER A 661 5.27 -43.15 -23.40
CA SER A 661 5.41 -44.61 -23.51
C SER A 661 6.87 -45.03 -23.70
N LYS A 662 7.23 -46.22 -23.21
CA LYS A 662 8.60 -46.75 -23.28
C LYS A 662 8.78 -47.69 -24.46
N THR A 663 9.84 -47.48 -25.24
CA THR A 663 10.24 -48.34 -26.37
C THR A 663 11.64 -48.94 -26.19
N GLY A 664 12.45 -48.41 -25.27
CA GLY A 664 13.78 -48.88 -24.94
C GLY A 664 14.27 -48.39 -23.58
N GLU A 665 15.53 -48.68 -23.25
CA GLU A 665 16.18 -48.11 -22.07
C GLU A 665 16.36 -46.60 -22.27
N ASN A 666 15.68 -45.80 -21.44
CA ASN A 666 15.63 -44.33 -21.55
C ASN A 666 15.17 -43.79 -22.92
N VAL A 667 14.40 -44.56 -23.69
CA VAL A 667 13.89 -44.14 -25.00
C VAL A 667 12.40 -44.50 -25.10
N GLY A 668 11.62 -43.63 -25.72
CA GLY A 668 10.16 -43.77 -25.78
C GLY A 668 9.49 -42.99 -26.89
N ILE A 669 8.15 -42.95 -26.81
CA ILE A 669 7.29 -42.17 -27.70
C ILE A 669 6.38 -41.28 -26.84
N LEU A 670 6.34 -40.00 -27.19
CA LEU A 670 5.40 -38.99 -26.70
C LEU A 670 4.54 -38.53 -27.89
N PRO A 671 3.27 -38.93 -27.99
CA PRO A 671 2.38 -38.46 -29.03
C PRO A 671 1.86 -37.06 -28.70
N LEU A 672 1.90 -36.15 -29.67
CA LEU A 672 1.29 -34.82 -29.60
C LEU A 672 0.38 -34.66 -30.82
N ASN A 673 -0.90 -34.35 -30.59
CA ASN A 673 -1.92 -34.21 -31.64
C ASN A 673 -1.93 -35.39 -32.64
N ASP A 674 -1.99 -36.62 -32.12
CA ASP A 674 -1.99 -37.88 -32.88
C ASP A 674 -0.70 -38.21 -33.65
N SER A 675 0.30 -37.33 -33.65
CA SER A 675 1.61 -37.59 -34.27
C SER A 675 2.63 -38.13 -33.26
N PRO A 676 3.32 -39.26 -33.55
CA PRO A 676 4.28 -39.84 -32.62
C PRO A 676 5.62 -39.07 -32.63
N GLY A 677 6.01 -38.51 -31.48
CA GLY A 677 7.35 -37.95 -31.28
C GLY A 677 8.27 -38.91 -30.55
N ASN A 678 9.50 -39.06 -31.04
CA ASN A 678 10.53 -39.88 -30.39
C ASN A 678 11.12 -39.11 -29.20
N VAL A 679 11.40 -39.82 -28.12
CA VAL A 679 12.06 -39.23 -26.96
C VAL A 679 13.28 -40.02 -26.51
N THR A 680 14.32 -39.30 -26.08
CA THR A 680 15.50 -39.87 -25.43
C THR A 680 15.73 -39.16 -24.10
N TYR A 681 15.80 -39.93 -23.02
CA TYR A 681 15.92 -39.44 -21.66
C TYR A 681 17.35 -39.60 -21.13
N ASP A 682 17.84 -38.57 -20.46
CA ASP A 682 19.06 -38.63 -19.67
C ASP A 682 18.70 -38.56 -18.18
N PRO A 683 18.79 -39.69 -17.45
CA PRO A 683 18.45 -39.74 -16.03
C PRO A 683 19.45 -38.99 -15.14
N THR A 684 20.62 -38.62 -15.64
CA THR A 684 21.60 -37.82 -14.87
C THR A 684 21.25 -36.34 -14.90
N SER A 685 20.82 -35.82 -16.06
CA SER A 685 20.42 -34.41 -16.20
C SER A 685 18.92 -34.16 -15.98
N GLY A 686 18.10 -35.22 -16.02
CA GLY A 686 16.64 -35.12 -16.03
C GLY A 686 16.09 -34.54 -17.31
N ILE A 687 16.83 -34.58 -18.40
CA ILE A 687 16.43 -34.01 -19.69
C ILE A 687 15.85 -35.12 -20.57
N LEU A 688 14.65 -34.87 -21.08
CA LEU A 688 13.95 -35.67 -22.07
C LEU A 688 13.96 -34.91 -23.40
N LYS A 689 14.83 -35.33 -24.31
CA LYS A 689 14.92 -34.77 -25.66
C LYS A 689 13.77 -35.29 -26.48
N PHE A 690 13.02 -34.39 -27.11
CA PHE A 690 11.89 -34.70 -27.97
C PHE A 690 12.22 -34.36 -29.43
N ASN A 691 11.85 -35.24 -30.34
CA ASN A 691 11.94 -35.00 -31.78
C ASN A 691 10.80 -35.69 -32.53
N MET A 692 10.10 -34.91 -33.34
CA MET A 692 9.04 -35.34 -34.23
C MET A 692 9.26 -34.70 -35.59
N ASN A 693 9.21 -35.52 -36.64
CA ASN A 693 9.27 -35.07 -38.03
C ASN A 693 8.12 -35.74 -38.79
N ASP A 694 7.25 -34.92 -39.38
CA ASP A 694 6.19 -35.36 -40.28
C ASP A 694 6.52 -34.88 -41.70
N ALA A 695 6.95 -35.82 -42.54
CA ALA A 695 7.32 -35.52 -43.91
C ALA A 695 6.12 -35.25 -44.82
N GLU A 696 4.92 -35.72 -44.46
CA GLU A 696 3.70 -35.49 -45.25
C GLU A 696 3.13 -34.09 -44.99
N LEU A 697 3.19 -33.62 -43.73
CA LEU A 697 2.73 -32.29 -43.33
C LEU A 697 3.82 -31.20 -43.37
N LYS A 698 5.05 -31.54 -43.81
CA LYS A 698 6.23 -30.67 -43.78
C LYS A 698 6.40 -29.97 -42.43
N SER A 699 6.15 -30.69 -41.34
CA SER A 699 6.23 -30.15 -39.99
C SER A 699 7.27 -30.89 -39.18
N SER A 700 7.98 -30.16 -38.32
CA SER A 700 8.87 -30.75 -37.33
C SER A 700 8.67 -30.07 -35.99
N MET A 701 8.81 -30.84 -34.92
CA MET A 701 8.79 -30.33 -33.58
C MET A 701 9.93 -30.97 -32.78
N SER A 702 10.74 -30.15 -32.13
CA SER A 702 11.85 -30.64 -31.33
C SER A 702 12.13 -29.72 -30.17
N GLY A 703 12.69 -30.27 -29.11
CA GLY A 703 13.02 -29.51 -27.91
C GLY A 703 13.41 -30.41 -26.76
N GLU A 704 13.52 -29.82 -25.58
CA GLU A 704 13.93 -30.51 -24.37
C GLU A 704 12.90 -30.29 -23.27
N LEU A 705 12.44 -31.38 -22.67
CA LEU A 705 11.55 -31.38 -21.52
C LEU A 705 12.35 -31.78 -20.29
N ARG A 706 12.22 -31.03 -19.21
CA ARG A 706 12.83 -31.34 -17.92
C ARG A 706 11.87 -32.17 -17.07
N ALA A 707 12.38 -33.29 -16.59
CA ALA A 707 11.71 -34.18 -15.66
C ALA A 707 12.09 -33.84 -14.22
N GLY A 708 11.09 -33.80 -13.34
CA GLY A 708 11.28 -33.59 -11.90
C GLY A 708 10.26 -34.36 -11.07
N TYR A 709 10.53 -34.51 -9.78
CA TYR A 709 9.50 -34.92 -8.82
C TYR A 709 8.67 -33.71 -8.38
N ASN A 710 7.39 -33.91 -8.10
CA ASN A 710 6.58 -32.90 -7.41
C ASN A 710 7.07 -32.69 -5.96
N GLY A 711 6.61 -31.62 -5.30
CA GLY A 711 7.17 -31.16 -4.02
C GLY A 711 7.20 -32.21 -2.90
N ASP A 712 6.25 -33.15 -2.86
CA ASP A 712 6.16 -34.22 -1.86
C ASP A 712 6.60 -35.61 -2.38
N LYS A 713 7.14 -35.67 -3.60
CA LYS A 713 7.54 -36.90 -4.32
C LYS A 713 6.40 -37.92 -4.51
N SER A 714 5.15 -37.49 -4.41
CA SER A 714 4.00 -38.34 -4.73
C SER A 714 3.76 -38.49 -6.23
N GLY A 715 4.48 -37.73 -7.06
CA GLY A 715 4.32 -37.64 -8.51
C GLY A 715 5.55 -37.09 -9.22
N VAL A 716 5.51 -37.11 -10.55
CA VAL A 716 6.51 -36.55 -11.47
C VAL A 716 5.92 -35.41 -12.28
N VAL A 717 6.77 -34.54 -12.80
CA VAL A 717 6.43 -33.42 -13.67
C VAL A 717 7.33 -33.46 -14.90
N LEU A 718 6.76 -33.17 -16.06
CA LEU A 718 7.48 -32.88 -17.31
C LEU A 718 7.16 -31.45 -17.72
N SER A 719 8.19 -30.64 -17.91
CA SER A 719 8.05 -29.24 -18.32
C SER A 719 9.18 -28.82 -19.23
N GLY A 720 8.88 -28.18 -20.35
CA GLY A 720 9.91 -27.60 -21.21
C GLY A 720 9.34 -27.00 -22.47
N GLU A 721 10.25 -26.50 -23.31
CA GLU A 721 9.87 -25.77 -24.52
C GLU A 721 10.21 -26.60 -25.77
N LEU A 722 9.27 -26.62 -26.70
CA LEU A 722 9.33 -27.31 -27.98
C LEU A 722 9.22 -26.26 -29.09
N LYS A 723 10.17 -26.27 -30.01
CA LYS A 723 10.09 -25.49 -31.24
C LYS A 723 9.33 -26.29 -32.28
N MET A 724 8.27 -25.71 -32.81
CA MET A 724 7.51 -26.23 -33.93
C MET A 724 7.79 -25.40 -35.18
N THR A 725 8.10 -26.07 -36.27
CA THR A 725 8.17 -25.50 -37.62
C THR A 725 7.14 -26.22 -38.48
N ALA A 726 6.32 -25.49 -39.21
CA ALA A 726 5.32 -26.07 -40.10
C ALA A 726 5.06 -25.10 -41.25
N LEU A 727 4.68 -25.65 -42.42
CA LEU A 727 4.24 -24.92 -43.62
C LEU A 727 5.33 -24.09 -44.34
N PHE A 728 6.20 -23.39 -43.58
CA PHE A 728 7.29 -22.56 -44.08
C PHE A 728 8.64 -22.99 -43.49
N PRO A 729 9.76 -22.59 -44.12
CA PRO A 729 11.09 -22.77 -43.53
C PRO A 729 11.21 -22.06 -42.17
N GLU A 730 12.06 -22.60 -41.27
CA GLU A 730 12.32 -21.99 -39.95
C GLU A 730 12.81 -20.53 -40.04
N SER A 731 13.49 -20.16 -41.13
CA SER A 731 13.92 -18.78 -41.39
C SER A 731 12.74 -17.81 -41.56
N ASP A 732 11.55 -18.31 -41.85
CA ASP A 732 10.35 -17.54 -42.12
C ASP A 732 9.27 -17.71 -41.05
N PHE A 733 9.16 -18.90 -40.45
CA PHE A 733 8.15 -19.18 -39.43
C PHE A 733 8.57 -20.26 -38.43
N TYR A 734 8.36 -20.00 -37.15
CA TYR A 734 8.34 -21.04 -36.12
C TYR A 734 7.49 -20.60 -34.91
N VAL A 735 7.06 -21.58 -34.12
CA VAL A 735 6.32 -21.36 -32.87
C VAL A 735 7.06 -22.04 -31.73
N MET A 736 7.25 -21.33 -30.62
CA MET A 736 7.74 -21.94 -29.38
C MET A 736 6.54 -22.30 -28.50
N LEU A 737 6.50 -23.56 -28.07
CA LEU A 737 5.43 -24.16 -27.31
C LEU A 737 5.98 -24.68 -25.99
N LYS A 738 5.44 -24.21 -24.87
CA LYS A 738 5.71 -24.82 -23.57
C LYS A 738 4.75 -25.97 -23.33
N LEU A 739 5.29 -27.16 -23.08
CA LEU A 739 4.52 -28.32 -22.62
C LEU A 739 4.75 -28.47 -21.11
N ASP A 740 3.68 -28.55 -20.35
CA ASP A 740 3.69 -28.80 -18.91
C ASP A 740 2.74 -29.95 -18.57
N GLY A 741 3.11 -30.85 -17.68
CA GLY A 741 2.19 -31.86 -17.14
C GLY A 741 2.75 -32.56 -15.91
N SER A 742 1.86 -33.05 -15.06
CA SER A 742 2.20 -33.87 -13.90
C SER A 742 1.50 -35.23 -13.89
N LYS A 743 2.08 -36.18 -13.15
CA LYS A 743 1.54 -37.52 -13.00
C LYS A 743 1.81 -38.07 -11.59
N SER A 744 0.81 -38.67 -10.97
CA SER A 744 0.97 -39.39 -9.69
C SER A 744 1.83 -40.65 -9.84
N LEU A 745 2.72 -40.90 -8.86
CA LEU A 745 3.46 -42.15 -8.67
C LEU A 745 2.74 -43.12 -7.73
N LYS A 746 1.70 -42.67 -7.02
CA LYS A 746 0.82 -43.55 -6.23
C LYS A 746 -0.22 -44.19 -7.16
N PRO A 747 -0.47 -45.52 -7.04
CA PRO A 747 -1.45 -46.25 -7.85
C PRO A 747 -2.89 -45.81 -7.60
#